data_AF-A0A7L6ARV5-F1
#
_entry.id   AF-A0A7L6ARV5-F1
#
_cell.length_a   1.000
_cell.length_b   1.000
_cell.length_c   1.000
_cell.angle_alpha   90.00
_cell.angle_beta   90.00
_cell.angle_gamma   90.00
#
_symmetry.space_group_name_H-M   'P 1'
#
loop_
_entity.id
_entity.type
_entity.pdbx_description
1 polymer ?
#
loop_
_entity_poly.entity_id
_entity_poly.type
_entity_poly.pdbx_seq_one_letter_code
_entity_poly.pdbx_strand_id
1 'polypeptide(L)'
;MRTLNNLRALAQGSRHGQASSNGNVCRNPSQHNASPHFPQNGHGSDSLNQGSIEDLLNLVQQLLGQLEGHGNCGNSGNNNNNHSNRHGNGSWNCDPGNSHNPGASTRPNLAEYRSVDGSGNNLNNTSLGSANQAEIRLTPVDASREPGGTTFSNLPSPRAVSNAVSAQEGNTANSKGLSDMFWVWGQFLDHDLSLVPTASGNSANIAVPTGDPYFDPNGTGSATIGFTRSSTEVDASGQSQQINSITSYIDGSNVYGSDATTADNLRSHEGGKLLMLDGELMPENASGQYMAGDSRANENPALTSMHTLWVREHNRITDELAQQHPQWSDEQLYQEARKINVAQMQAITYNEFLPALLGENALPDYQGYNPAVHPTISNEFAAAIYRLGHTLLSPNLLRLDENGATIPEGNLALRAAFFNPQAVSEAGIEPILRGAASQTAQAVDTMVVDDVRNFLFGQPGDGGFDLVALNIQRGRDHGLPGYNDAREAMGLPRIESFDDPIWRDGTGVKLAQVYASPDDVDLWVGGLAEKETGDSLVGELSSAILVDQFTRLRDGDRFWYENAFSGKQLQALNNLKLSDVIKRNTDIQNIQDEVMVASNVHLGGQAQTTAPAPQTSATHDNNASGSFPEGNTKRRGSQNNSLPTFLQQNHHVNFKPAFHKGRLG
;
A
#
# COMPACT_ATOMS: atom_id res chain seq x y z
N MET A 1 -12.17 3.01 -13.06
CA MET A 1 -13.64 2.98 -12.81
C MET A 1 -14.55 3.55 -13.92
N ARG A 2 -14.04 4.10 -15.06
CA ARG A 2 -14.90 4.38 -16.25
C ARG A 2 -15.02 3.19 -17.23
N THR A 3 -14.22 2.15 -17.08
CA THR A 3 -14.17 1.00 -18.00
C THR A 3 -15.20 -0.09 -17.71
N LEU A 4 -15.83 -0.09 -16.53
CA LEU A 4 -16.78 -1.14 -16.12
C LEU A 4 -18.26 -0.85 -16.45
N ASN A 5 -18.62 0.39 -16.78
CA ASN A 5 -20.03 0.76 -17.08
C ASN A 5 -20.40 0.81 -18.57
N ASN A 6 -19.43 0.74 -19.49
CA ASN A 6 -19.69 0.86 -20.94
C ASN A 6 -19.81 -0.47 -21.70
N LEU A 7 -19.72 -1.63 -21.05
CA LEU A 7 -19.84 -2.95 -21.70
C LEU A 7 -21.24 -3.58 -21.64
N ARG A 8 -22.27 -2.83 -21.25
CA ARG A 8 -23.66 -3.34 -21.16
C ARG A 8 -24.55 -3.10 -22.38
N ALA A 9 -24.02 -2.63 -23.50
CA ALA A 9 -24.82 -2.39 -24.69
C ALA A 9 -24.10 -2.77 -25.99
N LEU A 10 -23.75 -4.06 -26.16
CA LEU A 10 -23.43 -4.67 -27.47
C LEU A 10 -23.29 -6.21 -27.33
N ALA A 11 -24.29 -6.89 -26.79
CA ALA A 11 -24.38 -8.36 -26.85
C ALA A 11 -25.83 -8.87 -26.73
N GLN A 12 -26.73 -8.33 -27.55
CA GLN A 12 -27.99 -9.02 -27.87
C GLN A 12 -28.14 -9.02 -29.39
N GLY A 13 -27.86 -10.17 -30.00
CA GLY A 13 -27.90 -10.30 -31.44
C GLY A 13 -27.44 -11.66 -31.95
N SER A 14 -28.30 -12.67 -31.79
CA SER A 14 -28.38 -13.87 -32.66
C SER A 14 -27.18 -14.83 -32.73
N ARG A 15 -27.37 -16.07 -32.27
CA ARG A 15 -27.74 -17.20 -33.15
C ARG A 15 -28.03 -18.48 -32.36
N HIS A 16 -29.20 -19.05 -32.68
CA HIS A 16 -29.57 -20.44 -32.44
C HIS A 16 -28.64 -21.43 -33.17
N GLY A 17 -28.49 -22.64 -32.62
CA GLY A 17 -28.01 -23.80 -33.39
C GLY A 17 -27.57 -25.04 -32.61
N GLN A 18 -28.55 -25.83 -32.14
CA GLN A 18 -28.60 -27.31 -32.09
C GLN A 18 -27.46 -28.17 -31.46
N ALA A 19 -27.84 -28.80 -30.33
CA ALA A 19 -27.82 -30.22 -29.96
C ALA A 19 -26.94 -31.28 -30.69
N SER A 20 -26.22 -32.09 -29.90
CA SER A 20 -26.22 -33.59 -29.86
C SER A 20 -25.15 -34.08 -28.86
N SER A 21 -25.47 -34.68 -27.71
CA SER A 21 -25.65 -36.12 -27.40
C SER A 21 -24.39 -37.01 -27.37
N ASN A 22 -24.31 -37.83 -26.30
CA ASN A 22 -23.45 -39.01 -26.04
C ASN A 22 -22.06 -38.70 -25.46
N GLY A 23 -21.52 -39.39 -24.45
CA GLY A 23 -21.92 -40.58 -23.72
C GLY A 23 -20.71 -41.05 -22.88
N ASN A 24 -21.00 -41.66 -21.72
CA ASN A 24 -20.15 -42.44 -20.80
C ASN A 24 -18.68 -42.70 -21.16
N VAL A 25 -17.80 -42.73 -20.14
CA VAL A 25 -17.17 -43.96 -19.62
C VAL A 25 -16.24 -43.62 -18.44
N CYS A 26 -16.51 -44.26 -17.30
CA CYS A 26 -15.61 -44.37 -16.15
C CYS A 26 -14.31 -45.11 -16.52
N ARG A 27 -13.17 -44.69 -15.97
CA ARG A 27 -12.04 -45.60 -15.66
C ARG A 27 -11.07 -44.97 -14.66
N ASN A 28 -11.07 -45.56 -13.47
CA ASN A 28 -9.94 -45.56 -12.53
C ASN A 28 -8.97 -46.69 -12.98
N PRO A 29 -7.65 -46.57 -12.74
CA PRO A 29 -7.05 -47.45 -11.74
C PRO A 29 -5.88 -46.86 -10.93
N SER A 30 -5.98 -47.05 -9.61
CA SER A 30 -4.98 -47.49 -8.61
C SER A 30 -3.46 -47.43 -8.88
N GLN A 31 -2.78 -46.78 -7.92
CA GLN A 31 -1.60 -47.20 -7.12
C GLN A 31 -0.27 -47.65 -7.78
N HIS A 32 0.82 -46.97 -7.40
CA HIS A 32 2.06 -47.61 -6.92
C HIS A 32 2.95 -46.67 -6.08
N ASN A 33 3.41 -47.18 -4.93
CA ASN A 33 4.43 -46.66 -4.00
C ASN A 33 5.81 -46.44 -4.66
N ALA A 34 6.59 -45.46 -4.15
CA ALA A 34 7.90 -45.70 -3.52
C ALA A 34 8.62 -44.40 -3.12
N SER A 35 8.92 -44.25 -1.83
CA SER A 35 9.99 -43.38 -1.31
C SER A 35 11.38 -43.94 -1.68
N PRO A 36 12.42 -43.09 -1.65
CA PRO A 36 13.74 -43.54 -1.26
C PRO A 36 14.33 -42.73 -0.09
N HIS A 37 14.83 -43.47 0.90
CA HIS A 37 15.71 -43.02 1.97
C HIS A 37 17.20 -43.03 1.53
N PHE A 38 18.02 -42.32 2.32
CA PHE A 38 19.48 -42.39 2.58
C PHE A 38 20.29 -41.14 2.15
N PRO A 39 21.42 -40.80 2.83
CA PRO A 39 21.79 -40.99 4.24
C PRO A 39 22.29 -39.69 4.93
N GLN A 40 22.29 -39.69 6.27
CA GLN A 40 22.99 -38.73 7.11
C GLN A 40 24.52 -38.89 7.01
N ASN A 41 25.24 -37.77 6.93
CA ASN A 41 26.58 -37.58 7.48
C ASN A 41 26.78 -36.09 7.75
N GLY A 42 27.05 -35.75 9.01
CA GLY A 42 27.28 -34.38 9.44
C GLY A 42 28.74 -33.95 9.35
N HIS A 43 28.95 -32.63 9.35
CA HIS A 43 29.93 -31.91 10.14
C HIS A 43 29.59 -30.41 10.02
N GLY A 44 29.52 -29.74 11.17
CA GLY A 44 28.83 -28.46 11.30
C GLY A 44 29.71 -27.21 11.24
N SER A 45 29.00 -26.10 11.12
CA SER A 45 29.27 -24.80 11.72
C SER A 45 27.99 -23.96 11.55
N ASP A 46 27.75 -23.04 12.49
CA ASP A 46 26.72 -21.99 12.48
C ASP A 46 25.35 -22.34 13.11
N SER A 47 25.41 -22.71 14.38
CA SER A 47 24.27 -22.71 15.30
C SER A 47 23.99 -21.31 15.87
N LEU A 48 23.48 -20.39 15.06
CA LEU A 48 22.91 -19.11 15.52
C LEU A 48 21.81 -18.62 14.56
N ASN A 49 20.75 -19.41 14.31
CA ASN A 49 19.45 -18.87 13.88
C ASN A 49 18.26 -19.86 13.87
N GLN A 50 18.39 -21.08 14.41
CA GLN A 50 17.26 -22.03 14.48
C GLN A 50 16.29 -21.77 15.65
N GLY A 51 16.65 -20.89 16.59
CA GLY A 51 15.79 -20.56 17.74
C GLY A 51 14.54 -19.75 17.38
N SER A 52 14.60 -18.84 16.41
CA SER A 52 13.49 -17.89 16.16
C SER A 52 12.25 -18.51 15.51
N ILE A 53 12.41 -19.54 14.66
CA ILE A 53 11.30 -20.22 13.98
C ILE A 53 10.63 -21.26 14.91
N GLU A 54 11.41 -22.01 15.69
CA GLU A 54 10.87 -22.87 16.75
C GLU A 54 10.22 -22.05 17.87
N ASP A 55 10.73 -20.85 18.19
CA ASP A 55 10.13 -19.95 19.17
C ASP A 55 8.82 -19.31 18.69
N LEU A 56 8.63 -19.11 17.38
CA LEU A 56 7.38 -18.63 16.77
C LEU A 56 6.33 -19.75 16.58
N LEU A 57 6.75 -20.98 16.30
CA LEU A 57 5.86 -22.16 16.36
C LEU A 57 5.48 -22.50 17.81
N ASN A 58 6.43 -22.36 18.74
CA ASN A 58 6.17 -22.44 20.18
C ASN A 58 5.33 -21.25 20.67
N LEU A 59 5.35 -20.10 19.99
CA LEU A 59 4.46 -18.99 20.29
C LEU A 59 3.02 -19.37 20.05
N VAL A 60 2.70 -20.01 18.92
CA VAL A 60 1.34 -20.52 18.67
C VAL A 60 0.99 -21.59 19.70
N GLN A 61 1.90 -22.53 20.02
CA GLN A 61 1.66 -23.52 21.08
C GLN A 61 1.52 -22.93 22.50
N GLN A 62 2.16 -21.80 22.81
CA GLN A 62 2.12 -21.15 24.12
C GLN A 62 1.06 -20.06 24.23
N LEU A 63 0.63 -19.46 23.11
CA LEU A 63 -0.55 -18.61 22.97
C LEU A 63 -1.79 -19.35 23.48
N LEU A 64 -1.82 -20.67 23.28
CA LEU A 64 -3.00 -21.51 23.46
C LEU A 64 -2.98 -22.32 24.78
N GLY A 65 -1.84 -22.34 25.49
CA GLY A 65 -1.70 -23.02 26.79
C GLY A 65 -2.13 -22.21 28.03
N GLN A 66 -2.47 -20.91 27.91
CA GLN A 66 -2.74 -20.05 29.08
C GLN A 66 -4.21 -19.59 29.22
N LEU A 67 -5.14 -20.11 28.41
CA LEU A 67 -6.57 -19.97 28.68
C LEU A 67 -7.06 -20.92 29.80
N GLU A 68 -6.24 -21.87 30.24
CA GLU A 68 -6.50 -22.71 31.42
C GLU A 68 -5.99 -22.06 32.70
N GLY A 69 -6.62 -20.93 33.05
CA GLY A 69 -6.23 -20.11 34.18
C GLY A 69 -7.25 -19.98 35.31
N HIS A 70 -8.46 -20.53 35.23
CA HIS A 70 -9.41 -20.46 36.35
C HIS A 70 -10.42 -21.62 36.40
N GLY A 71 -10.38 -22.39 37.51
CA GLY A 71 -11.57 -23.03 38.06
C GLY A 71 -11.64 -24.55 38.00
N ASN A 72 -10.73 -25.25 38.68
CA ASN A 72 -10.98 -26.62 39.12
C ASN A 72 -12.09 -26.62 40.19
N CYS A 73 -13.30 -27.08 39.84
CA CYS A 73 -14.35 -27.41 40.81
C CYS A 73 -15.03 -28.73 40.47
N GLY A 74 -14.82 -29.68 41.39
CA GLY A 74 -15.42 -31.01 41.56
C GLY A 74 -16.76 -31.31 40.89
N ASN A 75 -16.75 -32.49 40.28
CA ASN A 75 -17.87 -33.33 39.90
C ASN A 75 -18.96 -33.45 41.00
N SER A 76 -20.22 -33.20 40.62
CA SER A 76 -21.42 -33.67 41.34
C SER A 76 -22.59 -33.64 40.37
N GLY A 77 -22.99 -34.82 39.86
CA GLY A 77 -24.08 -34.96 38.89
C GLY A 77 -25.46 -34.64 39.46
N ASN A 78 -26.41 -34.30 38.57
CA ASN A 78 -27.76 -34.82 38.63
C ASN A 78 -28.48 -34.68 37.28
N ASN A 79 -29.25 -35.72 36.94
CA ASN A 79 -30.18 -35.80 35.83
C ASN A 79 -31.35 -34.80 35.99
N ASN A 80 -31.85 -34.23 34.89
CA ASN A 80 -33.25 -34.43 34.49
C ASN A 80 -33.62 -33.85 33.11
N ASN A 81 -34.40 -34.66 32.39
CA ASN A 81 -35.19 -34.37 31.19
C ASN A 81 -36.12 -33.15 31.38
N ASN A 82 -36.41 -32.38 30.32
CA ASN A 82 -37.73 -32.41 29.66
C ASN A 82 -37.83 -31.57 28.36
N HIS A 83 -38.83 -31.95 27.56
CA HIS A 83 -39.25 -31.58 26.22
C HIS A 83 -39.71 -30.12 25.94
N SER A 84 -39.70 -29.82 24.62
CA SER A 84 -40.74 -29.17 23.77
C SER A 84 -40.73 -27.65 23.50
N ASN A 85 -40.39 -27.32 22.24
CA ASN A 85 -41.26 -26.79 21.16
C ASN A 85 -42.11 -25.51 21.40
N ARG A 86 -41.77 -24.39 20.73
CA ARG A 86 -42.59 -23.70 19.69
C ARG A 86 -42.23 -22.21 19.48
N HIS A 87 -42.41 -21.81 18.23
CA HIS A 87 -42.32 -20.48 17.61
C HIS A 87 -42.95 -19.29 18.37
N GLY A 88 -42.35 -18.11 18.18
CA GLY A 88 -42.94 -16.81 18.47
C GLY A 88 -42.10 -15.65 17.92
N ASN A 89 -42.59 -15.03 16.87
CA ASN A 89 -42.08 -13.83 16.21
C ASN A 89 -42.30 -12.61 17.14
N GLY A 90 -41.31 -11.74 17.36
CA GLY A 90 -41.45 -10.59 18.26
C GLY A 90 -40.30 -9.59 18.18
N SER A 91 -40.60 -8.45 17.56
CA SER A 91 -39.86 -7.19 17.54
C SER A 91 -39.36 -6.74 18.92
N TRP A 92 -38.09 -6.32 19.02
CA TRP A 92 -37.56 -5.66 20.22
C TRP A 92 -37.30 -4.19 19.94
N ASN A 93 -38.21 -3.37 20.46
CA ASN A 93 -38.08 -1.93 20.62
C ASN A 93 -37.28 -1.66 21.90
N CYS A 94 -36.32 -0.74 21.84
CA CYS A 94 -35.50 -0.33 22.98
C CYS A 94 -36.25 0.67 23.87
N ASP A 95 -36.17 0.51 25.20
CA ASP A 95 -36.36 1.59 26.17
C ASP A 95 -35.52 1.29 27.44
N PRO A 96 -34.79 2.26 28.03
CA PRO A 96 -33.84 2.02 29.11
C PRO A 96 -34.48 2.25 30.48
N GLY A 97 -34.47 1.22 31.33
CA GLY A 97 -35.08 1.29 32.67
C GLY A 97 -34.37 0.39 33.68
N ASN A 98 -33.57 1.03 34.52
CA ASN A 98 -32.83 0.50 35.67
C ASN A 98 -33.63 -0.49 36.55
N SER A 99 -33.14 -1.72 36.72
CA SER A 99 -33.36 -2.50 37.95
C SER A 99 -32.15 -3.38 38.27
N HIS A 100 -31.56 -3.11 39.42
CA HIS A 100 -30.53 -3.92 40.06
C HIS A 100 -31.03 -5.35 40.31
N ASN A 101 -30.34 -6.34 39.76
CA ASN A 101 -30.48 -7.73 40.15
C ASN A 101 -29.10 -8.31 40.52
N PRO A 102 -28.74 -8.39 41.82
CA PRO A 102 -27.47 -8.95 42.25
C PRO A 102 -27.60 -10.47 42.30
N GLY A 103 -27.44 -11.13 41.15
CA GLY A 103 -27.56 -12.59 41.06
C GLY A 103 -27.59 -13.20 39.67
N ALA A 104 -27.27 -12.45 38.62
CA ALA A 104 -27.07 -13.04 37.30
C ALA A 104 -25.70 -13.74 37.29
N SER A 105 -25.74 -15.07 37.21
CA SER A 105 -24.57 -15.90 36.92
C SER A 105 -23.79 -15.29 35.75
N THR A 106 -22.55 -14.91 35.99
CA THR A 106 -21.60 -14.52 34.95
C THR A 106 -21.43 -15.70 34.01
N ARG A 107 -22.15 -15.67 32.87
CA ARG A 107 -21.74 -16.45 31.71
C ARG A 107 -20.29 -16.01 31.44
N PRO A 108 -19.36 -16.93 31.15
CA PRO A 108 -18.05 -16.52 30.67
C PRO A 108 -18.28 -15.58 29.49
N ASN A 109 -17.76 -14.35 29.59
CA ASN A 109 -17.81 -13.39 28.50
C ASN A 109 -17.28 -14.11 27.26
N LEU A 110 -18.13 -14.32 26.26
CA LEU A 110 -17.63 -14.67 24.93
C LEU A 110 -16.62 -13.59 24.58
N ALA A 111 -15.44 -13.98 24.09
CA ALA A 111 -14.44 -13.02 23.62
C ALA A 111 -15.14 -12.06 22.65
N GLU A 112 -15.04 -10.76 22.93
CA GLU A 112 -15.59 -9.73 22.05
C GLU A 112 -14.68 -9.65 20.83
N TYR A 113 -15.25 -9.75 19.64
CA TYR A 113 -14.54 -9.58 18.37
C TYR A 113 -14.92 -8.26 17.71
N ARG A 114 -13.99 -7.72 16.93
CA ARG A 114 -14.25 -6.57 16.06
C ARG A 114 -15.39 -6.88 15.11
N SER A 115 -16.33 -5.96 14.94
CA SER A 115 -17.28 -6.02 13.84
C SER A 115 -16.54 -5.96 12.49
N VAL A 116 -17.22 -6.37 11.42
CA VAL A 116 -16.65 -6.31 10.05
C VAL A 116 -16.62 -4.86 9.53
N ASP A 117 -17.62 -4.05 9.91
CA ASP A 117 -17.74 -2.66 9.49
C ASP A 117 -17.05 -1.68 10.44
N GLY A 118 -16.31 -2.16 11.45
CA GLY A 118 -15.60 -1.35 12.44
C GLY A 118 -16.50 -0.70 13.51
N SER A 119 -17.82 -0.85 13.43
CA SER A 119 -18.76 -0.32 14.43
C SER A 119 -18.56 -0.94 15.82
N GLY A 120 -18.85 -0.17 16.87
CA GLY A 120 -18.74 -0.64 18.26
C GLY A 120 -17.31 -0.69 18.80
N ASN A 121 -16.29 -0.28 18.03
CA ASN A 121 -14.93 -0.15 18.54
C ASN A 121 -14.87 0.91 19.65
N ASN A 122 -15.32 2.14 19.38
CA ASN A 122 -15.48 3.13 20.44
C ASN A 122 -16.85 2.98 21.12
N LEU A 123 -16.86 2.71 22.44
CA LEU A 123 -18.10 2.46 23.20
C LEU A 123 -18.90 3.74 23.51
N ASN A 124 -18.26 4.92 23.46
CA ASN A 124 -18.94 6.19 23.66
C ASN A 124 -19.57 6.70 22.36
N ASN A 125 -18.95 6.41 21.22
CA ASN A 125 -19.46 6.71 19.89
C ASN A 125 -19.27 5.51 18.96
N THR A 126 -20.31 4.68 18.83
CA THR A 126 -20.22 3.37 18.17
C THR A 126 -19.99 3.43 16.65
N SER A 127 -20.13 4.59 15.99
CA SER A 127 -19.83 4.73 14.56
C SER A 127 -18.43 5.27 14.29
N LEU A 128 -17.66 5.61 15.34
CA LEU A 128 -16.34 6.19 15.16
C LEU A 128 -15.41 5.19 14.47
N GLY A 129 -14.77 5.60 13.36
CA GLY A 129 -13.88 4.74 12.58
C GLY A 129 -14.56 3.63 11.77
N SER A 130 -15.89 3.51 11.82
CA SER A 130 -16.62 2.51 11.03
C SER A 130 -16.60 2.84 9.53
N ALA A 131 -16.90 1.86 8.69
CA ALA A 131 -17.10 2.05 7.27
C ALA A 131 -18.24 3.03 6.97
N ASN A 132 -18.18 3.67 5.80
CA ASN A 132 -19.15 4.66 5.33
C ASN A 132 -19.29 5.86 6.27
N GLN A 133 -18.17 6.34 6.80
CA GLN A 133 -18.09 7.59 7.56
C GLN A 133 -17.33 8.65 6.77
N ALA A 134 -17.67 9.91 7.01
CA ALA A 134 -16.91 11.03 6.46
C ALA A 134 -15.47 11.01 7.00
N GLU A 135 -14.51 11.23 6.11
CA GLU A 135 -13.13 11.51 6.52
C GLU A 135 -13.11 12.79 7.37
N ILE A 136 -12.22 12.83 8.36
CA ILE A 136 -12.03 14.04 9.16
C ILE A 136 -11.11 15.02 8.42
N ARG A 137 -11.03 16.23 8.96
CA ARG A 137 -10.21 17.31 8.42
C ARG A 137 -9.20 17.76 9.47
N LEU A 138 -7.91 17.71 9.15
CA LEU A 138 -6.88 18.36 9.95
C LEU A 138 -6.79 19.86 9.63
N THR A 139 -7.23 20.24 8.43
CA THR A 139 -7.17 21.60 7.92
C THR A 139 -8.57 22.07 7.48
N PRO A 140 -8.87 23.38 7.52
CA PRO A 140 -10.12 23.88 6.96
C PRO A 140 -10.23 23.56 5.46
N VAL A 141 -11.42 23.16 5.01
CA VAL A 141 -11.69 22.93 3.58
C VAL A 141 -11.56 24.23 2.80
N ASP A 142 -10.86 24.18 1.68
CA ASP A 142 -10.74 25.27 0.73
C ASP A 142 -11.58 25.04 -0.53
N ALA A 143 -12.86 25.36 -0.43
CA ALA A 143 -13.80 25.26 -1.54
C ALA A 143 -13.46 26.19 -2.72
N SER A 144 -12.59 27.20 -2.51
CA SER A 144 -12.18 28.11 -3.60
C SER A 144 -11.28 27.41 -4.62
N ARG A 145 -10.52 26.40 -4.18
CA ARG A 145 -9.59 25.60 -4.99
C ARG A 145 -10.23 24.37 -5.63
N GLU A 146 -11.49 24.05 -5.32
CA GLU A 146 -12.19 22.93 -5.95
C GLU A 146 -12.42 23.16 -7.45
N PRO A 147 -12.60 22.10 -8.27
CA PRO A 147 -13.02 22.27 -9.66
C PRO A 147 -14.32 23.11 -9.78
N GLY A 148 -14.20 24.31 -10.36
CA GLY A 148 -15.29 25.29 -10.46
C GLY A 148 -15.33 26.34 -9.34
N GLY A 149 -14.43 26.25 -8.36
CA GLY A 149 -14.21 27.24 -7.32
C GLY A 149 -13.58 28.54 -7.83
N THR A 150 -13.59 29.57 -6.99
CA THR A 150 -13.23 30.95 -7.37
C THR A 150 -11.75 31.17 -7.64
N THR A 151 -10.85 30.34 -7.10
CA THR A 151 -9.39 30.44 -7.30
C THR A 151 -8.85 29.34 -8.18
N PHE A 152 -9.63 28.27 -8.45
CA PHE A 152 -9.20 27.13 -9.26
C PHE A 152 -8.66 27.52 -10.64
N SER A 153 -9.24 28.52 -11.31
CA SER A 153 -8.76 28.98 -12.62
C SER A 153 -7.41 29.67 -12.58
N ASN A 154 -6.96 30.12 -11.40
CA ASN A 154 -5.67 30.76 -11.19
C ASN A 154 -4.55 29.74 -10.90
N LEU A 155 -4.92 28.52 -10.50
CA LEU A 155 -3.97 27.45 -10.26
C LEU A 155 -3.49 26.87 -11.60
N PRO A 156 -2.22 26.46 -11.69
CA PRO A 156 -1.72 25.78 -12.88
C PRO A 156 -2.48 24.46 -13.12
N SER A 157 -2.54 24.03 -14.38
CA SER A 157 -3.06 22.70 -14.69
C SER A 157 -2.28 21.63 -13.93
N PRO A 158 -2.94 20.64 -13.31
CA PRO A 158 -2.28 19.48 -12.70
C PRO A 158 -1.27 18.79 -13.62
N ARG A 159 -1.54 18.72 -14.94
CA ARG A 159 -0.61 18.14 -15.91
C ARG A 159 0.61 19.06 -16.14
N ALA A 160 0.42 20.37 -16.14
CA ALA A 160 1.54 21.31 -16.23
C ALA A 160 2.47 21.18 -15.02
N VAL A 161 1.89 21.02 -13.82
CA VAL A 161 2.65 20.77 -12.58
C VAL A 161 3.42 19.47 -12.69
N SER A 162 2.75 18.35 -13.04
CA SER A 162 3.38 17.04 -13.26
C SER A 162 4.59 17.12 -14.21
N ASN A 163 4.45 17.83 -15.34
CA ASN A 163 5.55 18.02 -16.29
C ASN A 163 6.73 18.80 -15.70
N ALA A 164 6.48 19.81 -14.87
CA ALA A 164 7.52 20.66 -14.30
C ALA A 164 8.25 19.97 -13.13
N VAL A 165 7.53 19.31 -12.23
CA VAL A 165 8.08 18.87 -10.93
C VAL A 165 8.30 17.37 -10.81
N SER A 166 7.60 16.56 -11.62
CA SER A 166 7.54 15.10 -11.45
C SER A 166 8.13 14.28 -12.59
N ALA A 167 8.62 14.93 -13.65
CA ALA A 167 9.37 14.23 -14.69
C ALA A 167 10.66 13.63 -14.10
N GLN A 168 10.86 12.32 -14.34
CA GLN A 168 12.00 11.56 -13.87
C GLN A 168 12.93 11.20 -15.04
N GLU A 169 14.21 11.52 -14.90
CA GLU A 169 15.26 11.09 -15.84
C GLU A 169 16.09 9.97 -15.22
N GLY A 170 15.92 8.74 -15.73
CA GLY A 170 16.63 7.57 -15.19
C GLY A 170 16.10 7.11 -13.82
N ASN A 171 16.85 6.24 -13.14
CA ASN A 171 16.46 5.72 -11.82
C ASN A 171 16.89 6.67 -10.70
N THR A 172 16.01 6.87 -9.73
CA THR A 172 16.25 7.64 -8.51
C THR A 172 16.18 6.67 -7.33
N ALA A 173 17.31 6.06 -6.97
CA ALA A 173 17.29 5.03 -5.93
C ALA A 173 16.92 5.60 -4.55
N ASN A 174 16.13 4.86 -3.79
CA ASN A 174 15.80 5.21 -2.41
C ASN A 174 17.07 5.36 -1.54
N SER A 175 17.18 6.49 -0.82
CA SER A 175 18.38 6.83 -0.03
C SER A 175 18.66 5.88 1.14
N LYS A 176 17.63 5.21 1.66
CA LYS A 176 17.74 4.17 2.70
C LYS A 176 17.89 2.76 2.14
N GLY A 177 17.91 2.60 0.80
CA GLY A 177 17.97 1.28 0.16
C GLY A 177 16.69 0.46 0.35
N LEU A 178 15.54 1.11 0.57
CA LEU A 178 14.26 0.40 0.69
C LEU A 178 13.97 -0.41 -0.57
N SER A 179 13.36 -1.58 -0.37
CA SER A 179 12.96 -2.47 -1.46
C SER A 179 11.59 -2.10 -2.01
N ASP A 180 11.24 -2.67 -3.17
CA ASP A 180 9.88 -2.57 -3.71
C ASP A 180 8.83 -3.18 -2.76
N MET A 181 9.21 -4.12 -1.87
CA MET A 181 8.32 -4.64 -0.82
C MET A 181 7.76 -3.53 0.07
N PHE A 182 8.53 -2.46 0.28
CA PHE A 182 8.10 -1.34 1.11
C PHE A 182 6.88 -0.61 0.53
N TRP A 183 6.87 -0.32 -0.78
CA TRP A 183 5.69 0.31 -1.39
C TRP A 183 4.55 -0.69 -1.57
N VAL A 184 4.83 -1.99 -1.77
CA VAL A 184 3.80 -3.04 -1.83
C VAL A 184 3.04 -3.11 -0.50
N TRP A 185 3.77 -3.09 0.62
CA TRP A 185 3.17 -3.02 1.96
C TRP A 185 2.41 -1.72 2.17
N GLY A 186 3.00 -0.58 1.81
CA GLY A 186 2.36 0.73 1.94
C GLY A 186 1.02 0.80 1.20
N GLN A 187 0.95 0.25 -0.02
CA GLN A 187 -0.29 0.15 -0.80
C GLN A 187 -1.29 -0.82 -0.19
N PHE A 188 -0.83 -2.01 0.23
CA PHE A 188 -1.70 -2.99 0.90
C PHE A 188 -2.33 -2.41 2.17
N LEU A 189 -1.55 -1.66 2.96
CA LEU A 189 -1.99 -0.96 4.15
C LEU A 189 -2.94 0.21 3.82
N ASP A 190 -2.66 1.04 2.81
CA ASP A 190 -3.61 2.09 2.37
C ASP A 190 -4.99 1.52 2.06
N HIS A 191 -5.01 0.33 1.45
CA HIS A 191 -6.24 -0.36 1.08
C HIS A 191 -7.01 -0.94 2.28
N ASP A 192 -6.42 -0.95 3.47
CA ASP A 192 -7.09 -1.26 4.74
C ASP A 192 -7.61 0.00 5.45
N LEU A 193 -7.15 1.19 5.03
CA LEU A 193 -7.40 2.44 5.75
C LEU A 193 -8.43 3.32 5.03
N SER A 194 -8.31 3.48 3.70
CA SER A 194 -9.16 4.41 2.96
C SER A 194 -9.59 3.93 1.57
N LEU A 195 -10.86 4.19 1.25
CA LEU A 195 -11.44 4.07 -0.08
C LEU A 195 -12.55 5.10 -0.25
N VAL A 196 -12.32 6.10 -1.09
CA VAL A 196 -13.37 7.09 -1.45
C VAL A 196 -13.90 6.77 -2.84
N PRO A 197 -15.16 6.33 -2.98
CA PRO A 197 -15.76 6.06 -4.28
C PRO A 197 -15.88 7.32 -5.15
N THR A 198 -16.02 7.14 -6.46
CA THR A 198 -16.28 8.26 -7.39
C THR A 198 -17.78 8.46 -7.62
N ALA A 199 -18.24 9.71 -7.71
CA ALA A 199 -19.60 10.04 -8.09
C ALA A 199 -19.81 9.91 -9.60
N SER A 200 -20.62 8.92 -10.01
CA SER A 200 -20.94 8.71 -11.42
C SER A 200 -21.52 9.98 -12.06
N GLY A 201 -21.03 10.34 -13.26
CA GLY A 201 -21.51 11.50 -14.02
C GLY A 201 -20.93 12.86 -13.61
N ASN A 202 -20.12 12.94 -12.54
CA ASN A 202 -19.50 14.20 -12.11
C ASN A 202 -18.05 14.31 -12.63
N SER A 203 -17.86 14.88 -13.82
CA SER A 203 -16.53 15.01 -14.45
C SER A 203 -15.86 16.35 -14.15
N ALA A 204 -14.57 16.31 -13.84
CA ALA A 204 -13.72 17.49 -13.69
C ALA A 204 -12.38 17.27 -14.42
N ASN A 205 -12.45 17.08 -15.74
CA ASN A 205 -11.30 16.74 -16.58
C ASN A 205 -10.15 17.74 -16.43
N ILE A 206 -8.93 17.24 -16.54
CA ILE A 206 -7.70 17.99 -16.36
C ILE A 206 -7.28 18.54 -17.74
N ALA A 207 -7.10 19.86 -17.84
CA ALA A 207 -6.62 20.49 -19.07
C ALA A 207 -5.18 20.07 -19.39
N VAL A 208 -4.90 19.67 -20.63
CA VAL A 208 -3.56 19.32 -21.07
C VAL A 208 -2.90 20.55 -21.70
N PRO A 209 -1.63 20.88 -21.37
CA PRO A 209 -0.89 21.94 -22.05
C PRO A 209 -0.85 21.73 -23.57
N THR A 210 -1.04 22.79 -24.35
CA THR A 210 -1.00 22.69 -25.82
C THR A 210 0.36 22.16 -26.28
N GLY A 211 0.35 21.13 -27.11
CA GLY A 211 1.58 20.51 -27.62
C GLY A 211 2.28 19.60 -26.61
N ASP A 212 1.61 19.19 -25.52
CA ASP A 212 2.13 18.16 -24.62
C ASP A 212 2.52 16.92 -25.45
N PRO A 213 3.77 16.43 -25.36
CA PRO A 213 4.27 15.40 -26.26
C PRO A 213 3.56 14.05 -26.11
N TYR A 214 2.88 13.81 -24.99
CA TYR A 214 2.20 12.54 -24.70
C TYR A 214 0.69 12.64 -24.92
N PHE A 215 0.07 13.72 -24.46
CA PHE A 215 -1.38 13.86 -24.42
C PHE A 215 -1.96 14.81 -25.47
N ASP A 216 -1.16 15.71 -26.05
CA ASP A 216 -1.57 16.60 -27.15
C ASP A 216 -0.47 16.74 -28.23
N PRO A 217 0.06 15.63 -28.79
CA PRO A 217 1.22 15.68 -29.69
C PRO A 217 0.99 16.48 -30.98
N ASN A 218 -0.27 16.68 -31.37
CA ASN A 218 -0.66 17.45 -32.54
C ASN A 218 -0.94 18.93 -32.22
N GLY A 219 -0.77 19.36 -30.97
CA GLY A 219 -0.98 20.75 -30.54
C GLY A 219 -2.39 21.25 -30.76
N THR A 220 -3.41 20.41 -30.49
CA THR A 220 -4.81 20.77 -30.69
C THR A 220 -5.28 21.85 -29.72
N GLY A 221 -4.65 21.94 -28.53
CA GLY A 221 -5.04 22.85 -27.45
C GLY A 221 -6.38 22.52 -26.79
N SER A 222 -6.96 21.35 -27.10
CA SER A 222 -8.27 20.91 -26.59
C SER A 222 -8.22 19.58 -25.82
N ALA A 223 -7.04 18.95 -25.78
CA ALA A 223 -6.85 17.69 -25.10
C ALA A 223 -7.09 17.81 -23.58
N THR A 224 -7.66 16.76 -23.00
CA THR A 224 -7.88 16.67 -21.55
C THR A 224 -7.59 15.26 -21.06
N ILE A 225 -7.14 15.14 -19.81
CA ILE A 225 -7.09 13.87 -19.09
C ILE A 225 -8.42 13.70 -18.34
N GLY A 226 -9.07 12.56 -18.52
CA GLY A 226 -10.37 12.29 -17.90
C GLY A 226 -10.27 12.22 -16.38
N PHE A 227 -11.21 12.85 -15.67
CA PHE A 227 -11.29 12.76 -14.21
C PHE A 227 -12.75 12.75 -13.75
N THR A 228 -13.05 11.93 -12.75
CA THR A 228 -14.37 11.86 -12.11
C THR A 228 -14.20 12.24 -10.63
N ARG A 229 -15.00 13.20 -10.18
CA ARG A 229 -15.04 13.69 -8.81
C ARG A 229 -15.45 12.59 -7.82
N SER A 230 -14.96 12.68 -6.60
CA SER A 230 -15.29 11.78 -5.51
C SER A 230 -16.77 11.89 -5.12
N SER A 231 -17.34 10.82 -4.57
CA SER A 231 -18.65 10.89 -3.91
C SER A 231 -18.53 11.67 -2.61
N THR A 232 -19.53 12.49 -2.34
CA THR A 232 -19.57 13.34 -1.16
C THR A 232 -20.94 13.31 -0.52
N GLU A 233 -20.96 13.51 0.79
CA GLU A 233 -22.17 13.90 1.54
C GLU A 233 -22.05 15.35 1.97
N VAL A 234 -23.18 16.04 2.07
CA VAL A 234 -23.22 17.43 2.54
C VAL A 234 -23.47 17.41 4.03
N ASP A 235 -22.53 17.98 4.80
CA ASP A 235 -22.67 18.08 6.25
C ASP A 235 -23.67 19.18 6.68
N ALA A 236 -23.91 19.30 7.99
CA ALA A 236 -24.85 20.27 8.54
C ALA A 236 -24.47 21.75 8.27
N SER A 237 -23.21 22.02 7.91
CA SER A 237 -22.74 23.36 7.53
C SER A 237 -22.88 23.64 6.03
N GLY A 238 -23.33 22.66 5.24
CA GLY A 238 -23.46 22.77 3.79
C GLY A 238 -22.16 22.45 3.06
N GLN A 239 -21.16 21.89 3.73
CA GLN A 239 -19.87 21.55 3.14
C GLN A 239 -19.85 20.09 2.67
N SER A 240 -19.22 19.86 1.51
CA SER A 240 -19.08 18.51 0.95
C SER A 240 -17.96 17.76 1.66
N GLN A 241 -18.26 16.59 2.19
CA GLN A 241 -17.29 15.69 2.83
C GLN A 241 -17.20 14.38 2.05
N GLN A 242 -15.98 13.90 1.83
CA GLN A 242 -15.76 12.60 1.20
C GLN A 242 -15.99 11.49 2.21
N ILE A 243 -16.66 10.43 1.75
CA ILE A 243 -17.01 9.28 2.57
C ILE A 243 -16.00 8.17 2.32
N ASN A 244 -15.34 7.72 3.39
CA ASN A 244 -14.55 6.52 3.37
C ASN A 244 -15.49 5.30 3.44
N SER A 245 -15.54 4.51 2.37
CA SER A 245 -16.44 3.35 2.27
C SER A 245 -15.93 2.11 3.02
N ILE A 246 -14.71 2.16 3.57
CA ILE A 246 -14.10 1.08 4.35
C ILE A 246 -13.79 1.54 5.78
N THR A 247 -13.42 0.59 6.64
CA THR A 247 -13.04 0.86 8.04
C THR A 247 -11.79 1.76 8.09
N SER A 248 -11.65 2.53 9.16
CA SER A 248 -10.43 3.35 9.34
C SER A 248 -9.31 2.58 10.04
N TYR A 249 -9.63 1.49 10.74
CA TYR A 249 -8.68 0.74 11.56
C TYR A 249 -7.74 -0.09 10.70
N ILE A 250 -6.56 -0.43 11.25
CA ILE A 250 -5.75 -1.52 10.71
C ILE A 250 -6.38 -2.82 11.25
N ASP A 251 -7.40 -3.30 10.56
CA ASP A 251 -8.23 -4.45 10.96
C ASP A 251 -8.35 -5.53 9.88
N GLY A 252 -7.50 -5.45 8.85
CA GLY A 252 -7.42 -6.42 7.77
C GLY A 252 -8.68 -6.44 6.90
N SER A 253 -9.48 -5.38 6.90
CA SER A 253 -10.63 -5.21 6.00
C SER A 253 -10.25 -5.37 4.52
N ASN A 254 -9.01 -5.11 4.15
CA ASN A 254 -8.49 -5.42 2.81
C ASN A 254 -8.43 -6.94 2.50
N VAL A 255 -8.45 -7.80 3.52
CA VAL A 255 -8.57 -9.26 3.44
C VAL A 255 -10.00 -9.73 3.74
N TYR A 256 -10.64 -9.18 4.77
CA TYR A 256 -11.91 -9.67 5.32
C TYR A 256 -13.16 -8.92 4.85
N GLY A 257 -13.00 -7.78 4.18
CA GLY A 257 -14.08 -6.88 3.79
C GLY A 257 -14.49 -5.90 4.89
N SER A 258 -15.18 -4.83 4.50
CA SER A 258 -15.73 -3.81 5.41
C SER A 258 -17.26 -3.89 5.55
N ASP A 259 -17.87 -4.94 5.00
CA ASP A 259 -19.30 -5.23 5.14
C ASP A 259 -19.54 -6.73 5.28
N ALA A 260 -20.62 -7.10 5.97
CA ALA A 260 -20.93 -8.49 6.28
C ALA A 260 -21.14 -9.37 5.04
N THR A 261 -21.63 -8.82 3.92
CA THR A 261 -21.87 -9.59 2.70
C THR A 261 -20.56 -9.95 2.03
N THR A 262 -19.63 -9.00 1.92
CA THR A 262 -18.28 -9.26 1.41
C THR A 262 -17.55 -10.27 2.29
N ALA A 263 -17.59 -10.09 3.62
CA ALA A 263 -16.95 -11.01 4.56
C ALA A 263 -17.50 -12.44 4.46
N ASP A 264 -18.82 -12.60 4.36
CA ASP A 264 -19.47 -13.91 4.21
C ASP A 264 -19.06 -14.58 2.88
N ASN A 265 -19.08 -13.82 1.77
CA ASN A 265 -18.73 -14.34 0.44
C ASN A 265 -17.27 -14.76 0.29
N LEU A 266 -16.37 -14.31 1.16
CA LEU A 266 -14.96 -14.69 1.16
C LEU A 266 -14.68 -15.94 2.01
N ARG A 267 -15.64 -16.40 2.81
CA ARG A 267 -15.49 -17.55 3.70
C ARG A 267 -15.87 -18.86 3.01
N SER A 268 -15.15 -19.92 3.37
CA SER A 268 -15.49 -21.29 3.00
C SER A 268 -16.63 -21.87 3.86
N HIS A 269 -16.83 -21.30 5.06
CA HIS A 269 -17.68 -21.84 6.13
C HIS A 269 -17.29 -23.26 6.57
N GLU A 270 -16.04 -23.64 6.33
CA GLU A 270 -15.46 -24.90 6.77
C GLU A 270 -14.12 -24.64 7.48
N GLY A 271 -14.01 -25.09 8.73
CA GLY A 271 -12.78 -24.98 9.53
C GLY A 271 -12.35 -23.54 9.84
N GLY A 272 -13.25 -22.58 9.73
CA GLY A 272 -12.99 -21.14 9.90
C GLY A 272 -12.25 -20.50 8.72
N LYS A 273 -12.07 -21.20 7.59
CA LYS A 273 -11.18 -20.76 6.50
C LYS A 273 -11.81 -19.75 5.55
N LEU A 274 -10.95 -18.95 4.93
CA LEU A 274 -11.25 -18.19 3.72
C LEU A 274 -11.15 -19.09 2.48
N LEU A 275 -11.92 -18.75 1.44
CA LEU A 275 -11.91 -19.43 0.16
C LEU A 275 -10.54 -19.30 -0.53
N MET A 276 -10.13 -20.38 -1.21
CA MET A 276 -8.92 -20.45 -2.02
C MET A 276 -9.21 -21.23 -3.31
N LEU A 277 -8.64 -20.81 -4.42
CA LEU A 277 -8.58 -21.56 -5.68
C LEU A 277 -7.42 -22.56 -5.61
N ASP A 278 -7.74 -23.84 -5.73
CA ASP A 278 -6.80 -24.97 -5.65
C ASP A 278 -5.89 -24.98 -4.41
N GLY A 279 -6.30 -24.27 -3.35
CA GLY A 279 -5.52 -24.11 -2.11
C GLY A 279 -4.37 -23.09 -2.20
N GLU A 280 -4.11 -22.51 -3.37
CA GLU A 280 -2.91 -21.71 -3.63
C GLU A 280 -3.21 -20.22 -3.80
N LEU A 281 -4.24 -19.86 -4.56
CA LEU A 281 -4.55 -18.47 -4.90
C LEU A 281 -5.90 -18.03 -4.33
N MET A 282 -6.16 -16.73 -4.29
CA MET A 282 -7.50 -16.21 -3.98
C MET A 282 -8.53 -16.72 -5.01
N PRO A 283 -9.83 -16.81 -4.66
CA PRO A 283 -10.87 -17.21 -5.60
C PRO A 283 -11.08 -16.13 -6.68
N GLU A 284 -11.42 -16.54 -7.90
CA GLU A 284 -11.72 -15.63 -9.00
C GLU A 284 -13.23 -15.42 -9.17
N ASN A 285 -13.63 -14.20 -9.54
CA ASN A 285 -14.98 -13.92 -10.00
C ASN A 285 -15.16 -14.29 -11.49
N ALA A 286 -16.38 -14.19 -12.01
CA ALA A 286 -16.71 -14.55 -13.39
C ALA A 286 -15.94 -13.75 -14.48
N SER A 287 -15.26 -12.67 -14.09
CA SER A 287 -14.44 -11.82 -14.96
C SER A 287 -12.96 -12.19 -14.93
N GLY A 288 -12.57 -13.25 -14.19
CA GLY A 288 -11.17 -13.65 -14.00
C GLY A 288 -10.38 -12.72 -13.08
N GLN A 289 -11.05 -11.95 -12.22
CA GLN A 289 -10.39 -11.13 -11.20
C GLN A 289 -10.47 -11.82 -9.85
N TYR A 290 -9.39 -11.76 -9.08
CA TYR A 290 -9.35 -12.28 -7.71
C TYR A 290 -10.30 -11.51 -6.80
N MET A 291 -10.94 -12.23 -5.88
CA MET A 291 -11.83 -11.68 -4.87
C MET A 291 -11.06 -11.50 -3.56
N ALA A 292 -11.18 -10.33 -2.96
CA ALA A 292 -10.57 -9.98 -1.68
C ALA A 292 -11.52 -9.04 -0.91
N GLY A 293 -11.13 -8.69 0.33
CA GLY A 293 -11.87 -7.72 1.15
C GLY A 293 -11.90 -6.31 0.54
N ASP A 294 -10.83 -5.91 -0.15
CA ASP A 294 -10.78 -4.64 -0.90
C ASP A 294 -10.88 -4.87 -2.42
N SER A 295 -11.65 -4.00 -3.08
CA SER A 295 -11.94 -4.08 -4.52
C SER A 295 -10.73 -3.81 -5.44
N ARG A 296 -9.64 -3.25 -4.92
CA ARG A 296 -8.43 -2.88 -5.66
C ARG A 296 -7.36 -3.96 -5.62
N ALA A 297 -7.61 -5.13 -5.01
CA ALA A 297 -6.63 -6.22 -4.90
C ALA A 297 -5.99 -6.67 -6.24
N ASN A 298 -6.65 -6.39 -7.37
CA ASN A 298 -6.17 -6.72 -8.72
C ASN A 298 -5.47 -5.54 -9.43
N GLU A 299 -5.17 -4.44 -8.73
CA GLU A 299 -4.56 -3.27 -9.34
C GLU A 299 -3.21 -3.61 -9.97
N ASN A 300 -2.36 -4.38 -9.28
CA ASN A 300 -1.11 -4.90 -9.81
C ASN A 300 -0.75 -6.27 -9.17
N PRO A 301 0.10 -7.08 -9.81
CA PRO A 301 0.41 -8.45 -9.37
C PRO A 301 1.14 -8.52 -8.03
N ALA A 302 1.92 -7.50 -7.66
CA ALA A 302 2.60 -7.45 -6.37
C ALA A 302 1.59 -7.26 -5.22
N LEU A 303 0.62 -6.36 -5.41
CA LEU A 303 -0.50 -6.19 -4.48
C LEU A 303 -1.35 -7.47 -4.39
N THR A 304 -1.72 -8.08 -5.51
CA THR A 304 -2.46 -9.37 -5.52
C THR A 304 -1.70 -10.48 -4.78
N SER A 305 -0.37 -10.53 -4.93
CA SER A 305 0.50 -11.47 -4.22
C SER A 305 0.47 -11.23 -2.71
N MET A 306 0.49 -9.96 -2.28
CA MET A 306 0.37 -9.59 -0.86
C MET A 306 -1.00 -9.99 -0.29
N HIS A 307 -2.11 -9.74 -0.99
CA HIS A 307 -3.43 -10.21 -0.55
C HIS A 307 -3.47 -11.74 -0.41
N THR A 308 -2.95 -12.46 -1.40
CA THR A 308 -2.90 -13.94 -1.36
C THR A 308 -2.10 -14.45 -0.17
N LEU A 309 -0.94 -13.84 0.11
CA LEU A 309 -0.11 -14.17 1.28
C LEU A 309 -0.90 -14.08 2.60
N TRP A 310 -1.69 -13.01 2.77
CA TRP A 310 -2.44 -12.80 4.00
C TRP A 310 -3.71 -13.66 4.12
N VAL A 311 -4.28 -14.12 3.00
CA VAL A 311 -5.32 -15.17 3.01
C VAL A 311 -4.71 -16.53 3.39
N ARG A 312 -3.52 -16.86 2.87
CA ARG A 312 -2.77 -18.07 3.26
C ARG A 312 -2.44 -18.07 4.75
N GLU A 313 -1.96 -16.95 5.31
CA GLU A 313 -1.64 -16.85 6.75
C GLU A 313 -2.89 -17.06 7.62
N HIS A 314 -4.04 -16.49 7.24
CA HIS A 314 -5.29 -16.76 7.95
C HIS A 314 -5.63 -18.26 7.96
N ASN A 315 -5.58 -18.92 6.81
CA ASN A 315 -5.90 -20.35 6.70
C ASN A 315 -4.88 -21.24 7.43
N ARG A 316 -3.61 -20.83 7.48
CA ARG A 316 -2.57 -21.51 8.27
C ARG A 316 -2.87 -21.40 9.77
N ILE A 317 -3.26 -20.21 10.25
CA ILE A 317 -3.63 -19.98 11.65
C ILE A 317 -4.88 -20.81 12.02
N THR A 318 -5.90 -20.88 11.15
CA THR A 318 -7.10 -21.70 11.44
C THR A 318 -6.76 -23.18 11.57
N ASP A 319 -5.88 -23.71 10.72
CA ASP A 319 -5.41 -25.10 10.81
C ASP A 319 -4.70 -25.39 12.14
N GLU A 320 -3.85 -24.47 12.62
CA GLU A 320 -3.18 -24.60 13.91
C GLU A 320 -4.15 -24.51 15.10
N LEU A 321 -5.13 -23.59 15.02
CA LEU A 321 -6.17 -23.45 16.05
C LEU A 321 -7.07 -24.69 16.09
N ALA A 322 -7.44 -25.25 14.94
CA ALA A 322 -8.30 -26.44 14.88
C ALA A 322 -7.62 -27.69 15.46
N GLN A 323 -6.31 -27.83 15.30
CA GLN A 323 -5.54 -28.91 15.91
C GLN A 323 -5.52 -28.81 17.44
N GLN A 324 -5.43 -27.59 17.97
CA GLN A 324 -5.31 -27.34 19.41
C GLN A 324 -6.65 -27.21 20.12
N HIS A 325 -7.69 -26.83 19.37
CA HIS A 325 -9.05 -26.70 19.86
C HIS A 325 -10.05 -27.44 18.96
N PRO A 326 -10.02 -28.79 18.93
CA PRO A 326 -10.88 -29.58 18.03
C PRO A 326 -12.39 -29.38 18.24
N GLN A 327 -12.78 -28.82 19.38
CA GLN A 327 -14.17 -28.51 19.73
C GLN A 327 -14.64 -27.12 19.29
N TRP A 328 -13.76 -26.25 18.78
CA TRP A 328 -14.16 -24.92 18.33
C TRP A 328 -14.99 -24.99 17.06
N SER A 329 -16.02 -24.15 17.00
CA SER A 329 -16.85 -23.98 15.81
C SER A 329 -16.10 -23.24 14.70
N ASP A 330 -16.61 -23.35 13.46
CA ASP A 330 -16.14 -22.57 12.31
C ASP A 330 -15.99 -21.08 12.64
N GLU A 331 -17.01 -20.49 13.26
CA GLU A 331 -17.00 -19.08 13.63
C GLU A 331 -15.93 -18.73 14.65
N GLN A 332 -15.70 -19.59 15.65
CA GLN A 332 -14.66 -19.34 16.65
C GLN A 332 -13.26 -19.40 16.01
N LEU A 333 -13.02 -20.38 15.13
CA LEU A 333 -11.77 -20.49 14.39
C LEU A 333 -11.53 -19.27 13.49
N TYR A 334 -12.55 -18.86 12.73
CA TYR A 334 -12.48 -17.68 11.86
C TYR A 334 -12.13 -16.40 12.64
N GLN A 335 -12.85 -16.12 13.73
CA GLN A 335 -12.66 -14.87 14.47
C GLN A 335 -11.33 -14.82 15.22
N GLU A 336 -10.88 -15.93 15.83
CA GLU A 336 -9.57 -15.98 16.49
C GLU A 336 -8.43 -15.90 15.46
N ALA A 337 -8.55 -16.58 14.31
CA ALA A 337 -7.57 -16.45 13.24
C ALA A 337 -7.53 -15.02 12.67
N ARG A 338 -8.68 -14.38 12.43
CA ARG A 338 -8.76 -12.98 12.02
C ARG A 338 -8.08 -12.06 13.03
N LYS A 339 -8.36 -12.24 14.33
CA LYS A 339 -7.75 -11.45 15.41
C LYS A 339 -6.21 -11.56 15.42
N ILE A 340 -5.68 -12.77 15.27
CA ILE A 340 -4.22 -13.00 15.23
C ILE A 340 -3.62 -12.40 13.95
N ASN A 341 -4.24 -12.64 12.79
CA ASN A 341 -3.75 -12.13 11.51
C ASN A 341 -3.66 -10.60 11.50
N VAL A 342 -4.69 -9.94 12.02
CA VAL A 342 -4.72 -8.47 12.19
C VAL A 342 -3.61 -7.98 13.13
N ALA A 343 -3.39 -8.67 14.24
CA ALA A 343 -2.33 -8.31 15.17
C ALA A 343 -0.93 -8.38 14.53
N GLN A 344 -0.71 -9.36 13.64
CA GLN A 344 0.51 -9.45 12.85
C GLN A 344 0.68 -8.25 11.91
N MET A 345 -0.39 -7.85 11.18
CA MET A 345 -0.36 -6.68 10.31
C MET A 345 -0.09 -5.38 11.09
N GLN A 346 -0.71 -5.21 12.26
CA GLN A 346 -0.48 -4.08 13.15
C GLN A 346 0.97 -4.04 13.63
N ALA A 347 1.51 -5.17 14.10
CA ALA A 347 2.89 -5.23 14.58
C ALA A 347 3.92 -4.93 13.47
N ILE A 348 3.79 -5.54 12.28
CA ILE A 348 4.68 -5.27 11.13
C ILE A 348 4.61 -3.78 10.73
N THR A 349 3.41 -3.20 10.72
CA THR A 349 3.25 -1.79 10.37
C THR A 349 4.03 -0.88 11.33
N TYR A 350 3.91 -1.07 12.64
CA TYR A 350 4.50 -0.16 13.62
C TYR A 350 5.96 -0.47 13.97
N ASN A 351 6.41 -1.71 13.77
CA ASN A 351 7.76 -2.16 14.15
C ASN A 351 8.71 -2.31 12.95
N GLU A 352 8.21 -2.31 11.71
CA GLU A 352 9.03 -2.42 10.50
C GLU A 352 8.76 -1.28 9.51
N PHE A 353 7.50 -1.07 9.11
CA PHE A 353 7.17 -0.09 8.07
C PHE A 353 7.32 1.38 8.53
N LEU A 354 6.71 1.76 9.65
CA LEU A 354 6.75 3.15 10.12
C LEU A 354 8.17 3.61 10.52
N PRO A 355 9.00 2.81 11.20
CA PRO A 355 10.39 3.19 11.47
C PRO A 355 11.21 3.38 10.18
N ALA A 356 11.00 2.54 9.16
CA ALA A 356 11.65 2.72 7.86
C ALA A 356 11.26 4.04 7.17
N LEU A 357 9.98 4.44 7.29
CA LEU A 357 9.43 5.66 6.69
C LEU A 357 9.80 6.94 7.45
N LEU A 358 9.57 6.97 8.76
CA LEU A 358 9.60 8.18 9.59
C LEU A 358 10.84 8.26 10.49
N GLY A 359 11.62 7.19 10.55
CA GLY A 359 12.72 7.03 11.48
C GLY A 359 12.30 6.43 12.82
N GLU A 360 13.29 5.94 13.56
CA GLU A 360 13.10 5.36 14.89
C GLU A 360 12.52 6.39 15.86
N ASN A 361 11.50 5.98 16.64
CA ASN A 361 10.81 6.81 17.65
C ASN A 361 10.02 8.01 17.10
N ALA A 362 9.63 7.99 15.83
CA ALA A 362 8.78 9.05 15.27
C ALA A 362 7.40 9.16 15.96
N LEU A 363 6.85 8.03 16.41
CA LEU A 363 5.62 7.97 17.18
C LEU A 363 5.92 7.90 18.69
N PRO A 364 5.10 8.53 19.55
CA PRO A 364 5.25 8.40 21.00
C PRO A 364 4.96 6.96 21.45
N ASP A 365 5.54 6.55 22.57
CA ASP A 365 5.24 5.25 23.20
C ASP A 365 3.75 5.08 23.46
N TYR A 366 3.22 3.89 23.20
CA TYR A 366 1.81 3.58 23.42
C TYR A 366 1.46 3.63 24.92
N GLN A 367 0.41 4.40 25.26
CA GLN A 367 -0.04 4.60 26.65
C GLN A 367 -1.35 3.87 26.99
N GLY A 368 -1.84 3.02 26.08
CA GLY A 368 -3.14 2.36 26.20
C GLY A 368 -4.25 3.05 25.40
N TYR A 369 -5.35 2.33 25.20
CA TYR A 369 -6.50 2.82 24.43
C TYR A 369 -7.13 4.03 25.11
N ASN A 370 -7.39 5.07 24.32
CA ASN A 370 -8.05 6.29 24.77
C ASN A 370 -9.37 6.49 23.99
N PRO A 371 -10.54 6.33 24.64
CA PRO A 371 -11.83 6.49 23.98
C PRO A 371 -12.15 7.94 23.56
N ALA A 372 -11.32 8.92 23.92
CA ALA A 372 -11.44 10.30 23.45
C ALA A 372 -10.68 10.57 22.14
N VAL A 373 -9.85 9.64 21.68
CA VAL A 373 -9.12 9.75 20.41
C VAL A 373 -10.04 9.43 19.24
N HIS A 374 -9.91 10.20 18.16
CA HIS A 374 -10.68 10.04 16.93
C HIS A 374 -9.86 9.27 15.87
N PRO A 375 -10.10 7.95 15.66
CA PRO A 375 -9.28 7.11 14.78
C PRO A 375 -9.55 7.33 13.28
N THR A 376 -10.67 7.94 12.89
CA THR A 376 -11.05 8.11 11.48
C THR A 376 -9.94 8.74 10.63
N ILE A 377 -9.81 8.28 9.40
CA ILE A 377 -8.83 8.80 8.45
C ILE A 377 -9.07 10.28 8.14
N SER A 378 -8.00 11.08 8.12
CA SER A 378 -8.06 12.46 7.65
C SER A 378 -7.93 12.54 6.13
N ASN A 379 -8.61 13.52 5.55
CA ASN A 379 -8.58 13.73 4.11
C ASN A 379 -7.18 14.12 3.62
N GLU A 380 -6.43 14.90 4.41
CA GLU A 380 -5.05 15.27 4.11
C GLU A 380 -4.13 14.04 4.03
N PHE A 381 -4.35 13.04 4.90
CA PHE A 381 -3.65 11.78 4.85
C PHE A 381 -4.01 10.99 3.58
N ALA A 382 -5.30 10.71 3.34
CA ALA A 382 -5.75 9.81 2.28
C ALA A 382 -5.65 10.40 0.86
N ALA A 383 -6.00 11.68 0.70
CA ALA A 383 -6.06 12.34 -0.61
C ALA A 383 -4.75 13.03 -0.99
N ALA A 384 -3.82 13.21 -0.05
CA ALA A 384 -2.49 13.73 -0.31
C ALA A 384 -1.38 12.84 0.28
N ILE A 385 -1.05 12.98 1.57
CA ILE A 385 0.27 12.59 2.08
C ILE A 385 0.58 11.09 1.94
N TYR A 386 -0.38 10.20 2.20
CA TYR A 386 -0.14 8.76 2.14
C TYR A 386 0.00 8.21 0.71
N ARG A 387 -0.23 9.05 -0.30
CA ARG A 387 0.04 8.76 -1.72
C ARG A 387 1.50 8.94 -2.11
N LEU A 388 2.40 9.20 -1.14
CA LEU A 388 3.85 9.23 -1.37
C LEU A 388 4.35 7.93 -2.02
N GLY A 389 3.67 6.81 -1.79
CA GLY A 389 4.01 5.50 -2.37
C GLY A 389 4.11 5.50 -3.90
N HIS A 390 3.42 6.42 -4.59
CA HIS A 390 3.50 6.54 -6.04
C HIS A 390 4.89 6.97 -6.55
N THR A 391 5.70 7.59 -5.71
CA THR A 391 7.06 8.05 -6.03
C THR A 391 8.08 6.91 -5.94
N LEU A 392 7.75 5.87 -5.18
CA LEU A 392 8.62 4.71 -4.92
C LEU A 392 8.56 3.66 -6.04
N LEU A 393 7.60 3.79 -6.96
CA LEU A 393 7.31 2.76 -7.96
C LEU A 393 8.45 2.59 -8.96
N SER A 394 8.95 1.37 -9.05
CA SER A 394 9.91 0.97 -10.07
C SER A 394 9.27 0.77 -11.44
N PRO A 395 9.97 1.04 -12.57
CA PRO A 395 9.42 0.89 -13.92
C PRO A 395 9.19 -0.57 -14.33
N ASN A 396 9.75 -1.53 -13.58
CA ASN A 396 9.53 -2.96 -13.77
C ASN A 396 9.27 -3.63 -12.42
N LEU A 397 8.42 -4.64 -12.41
CA LEU A 397 8.30 -5.62 -11.34
C LEU A 397 9.19 -6.82 -11.68
N LEU A 398 10.21 -7.06 -10.87
CA LEU A 398 11.03 -8.26 -11.00
C LEU A 398 10.21 -9.52 -10.66
N ARG A 399 10.42 -10.58 -11.44
CA ARG A 399 9.94 -11.93 -11.15
C ARG A 399 11.13 -12.88 -11.17
N LEU A 400 11.58 -13.27 -9.99
CA LEU A 400 12.84 -14.00 -9.84
C LEU A 400 12.58 -15.49 -9.58
N ASP A 401 13.57 -16.36 -9.74
CA ASP A 401 13.60 -17.73 -9.24
C ASP A 401 14.39 -17.81 -7.92
N GLU A 402 14.46 -19.00 -7.33
CA GLU A 402 15.10 -19.22 -6.04
C GLU A 402 16.59 -18.87 -5.99
N ASN A 403 17.24 -18.76 -7.16
CA ASN A 403 18.65 -18.37 -7.31
C ASN A 403 18.80 -16.87 -7.64
N GLY A 404 17.71 -16.11 -7.66
CA GLY A 404 17.68 -14.69 -8.03
C GLY A 404 17.76 -14.43 -9.54
N ALA A 405 17.64 -15.45 -10.40
CA ALA A 405 17.57 -15.27 -11.84
C ALA A 405 16.13 -14.92 -12.27
N THR A 406 15.94 -14.21 -13.38
CA THR A 406 14.58 -13.96 -13.91
C THR A 406 13.93 -15.27 -14.37
N ILE A 407 12.67 -15.49 -13.98
CA ILE A 407 11.89 -16.67 -14.41
C ILE A 407 11.65 -16.68 -15.93
N PRO A 408 11.33 -17.83 -16.55
CA PRO A 408 11.11 -17.93 -18.00
C PRO A 408 10.05 -16.96 -18.56
N GLU A 409 9.05 -16.61 -17.76
CA GLU A 409 7.97 -15.67 -18.09
C GLU A 409 8.49 -14.21 -18.17
N GLY A 410 9.68 -13.92 -17.65
CA GLY A 410 10.33 -12.60 -17.70
C GLY A 410 9.89 -11.65 -16.57
N ASN A 411 10.50 -10.46 -16.49
CA ASN A 411 10.01 -9.38 -15.63
C ASN A 411 8.83 -8.65 -16.30
N LEU A 412 8.04 -7.91 -15.52
CA LEU A 412 6.89 -7.15 -16.05
C LEU A 412 7.20 -5.67 -16.03
N ALA A 413 7.04 -4.98 -17.17
CA ALA A 413 6.99 -3.52 -17.17
C ALA A 413 5.77 -3.06 -16.36
N LEU A 414 5.92 -2.04 -15.52
CA LEU A 414 4.86 -1.60 -14.60
C LEU A 414 3.58 -1.22 -15.35
N ARG A 415 3.71 -0.55 -16.51
CA ARG A 415 2.56 -0.22 -17.38
C ARG A 415 1.75 -1.44 -17.84
N ALA A 416 2.38 -2.61 -17.96
CA ALA A 416 1.78 -3.86 -18.40
C ALA A 416 1.33 -4.74 -17.22
N ALA A 417 1.70 -4.38 -16.00
CA ALA A 417 1.32 -5.08 -14.78
C ALA A 417 -0.09 -4.70 -14.32
N PHE A 418 -0.55 -3.47 -14.58
CA PHE A 418 -1.83 -3.02 -14.06
C PHE A 418 -3.02 -3.82 -14.58
N PHE A 419 -3.91 -4.22 -13.65
CA PHE A 419 -5.11 -5.02 -13.94
C PHE A 419 -4.84 -6.30 -14.74
N ASN A 420 -3.67 -6.90 -14.54
CA ASN A 420 -3.26 -8.15 -15.16
C ASN A 420 -3.17 -9.28 -14.11
N PRO A 421 -4.30 -9.84 -13.65
CA PRO A 421 -4.30 -10.93 -12.66
C PRO A 421 -3.61 -12.20 -13.19
N GLN A 422 -3.59 -12.40 -14.52
CA GLN A 422 -2.94 -13.55 -15.15
C GLN A 422 -1.44 -13.62 -14.84
N ALA A 423 -0.78 -12.48 -14.62
CA ALA A 423 0.62 -12.45 -14.23
C ALA A 423 0.93 -13.21 -12.92
N VAL A 424 -0.06 -13.31 -12.02
CA VAL A 424 0.06 -14.06 -10.75
C VAL A 424 -0.17 -15.54 -10.99
N SER A 425 -1.21 -15.93 -11.72
CA SER A 425 -1.47 -17.35 -12.01
C SER A 425 -0.41 -17.99 -12.91
N GLU A 426 0.29 -17.20 -13.74
CA GLU A 426 1.42 -17.66 -14.56
C GLU A 426 2.66 -18.02 -13.73
N ALA A 427 2.96 -17.25 -12.69
CA ALA A 427 4.24 -17.32 -11.98
C ALA A 427 4.13 -17.83 -10.52
N GLY A 428 2.94 -17.85 -9.94
CA GLY A 428 2.77 -17.89 -8.49
C GLY A 428 3.09 -16.55 -7.84
N ILE A 429 2.99 -16.50 -6.51
CA ILE A 429 3.28 -15.27 -5.75
C ILE A 429 4.77 -15.17 -5.40
N GLU A 430 5.47 -16.29 -5.37
CA GLU A 430 6.82 -16.43 -4.84
C GLU A 430 7.87 -15.68 -5.68
N PRO A 431 7.89 -15.79 -7.03
CA PRO A 431 8.76 -14.97 -7.86
C PRO A 431 8.57 -13.47 -7.69
N ILE A 432 7.32 -13.04 -7.48
CA ILE A 432 6.95 -11.64 -7.34
C ILE A 432 7.40 -11.12 -5.97
N LEU A 433 7.16 -11.86 -4.89
CA LEU A 433 7.59 -11.50 -3.54
C LEU A 433 9.12 -11.43 -3.43
N ARG A 434 9.84 -12.40 -4.01
CA ARG A 434 11.32 -12.36 -4.07
C ARG A 434 11.83 -11.19 -4.90
N GLY A 435 11.18 -10.89 -6.02
CA GLY A 435 11.49 -9.72 -6.85
C GLY A 435 11.32 -8.41 -6.10
N ALA A 436 10.17 -8.23 -5.44
CA ALA A 436 9.86 -7.06 -4.64
C ALA A 436 10.84 -6.88 -3.47
N ALA A 437 11.26 -7.97 -2.82
CA ALA A 437 12.27 -7.92 -1.76
C ALA A 437 13.69 -7.61 -2.29
N SER A 438 14.01 -7.96 -3.54
CA SER A 438 15.38 -7.80 -4.08
C SER A 438 15.60 -6.45 -4.77
N GLN A 439 14.56 -5.87 -5.36
CA GLN A 439 14.63 -4.63 -6.12
C GLN A 439 14.62 -3.42 -5.21
N THR A 440 15.59 -2.51 -5.36
CA THR A 440 15.56 -1.21 -4.67
C THR A 440 14.46 -0.32 -5.28
N ALA A 441 13.58 0.20 -4.42
CA ALA A 441 12.54 1.13 -4.79
C ALA A 441 13.11 2.47 -5.29
N GLN A 442 12.27 3.22 -5.99
CA GLN A 442 12.59 4.62 -6.27
C GLN A 442 12.55 5.47 -4.98
N ALA A 443 13.03 6.71 -5.05
CA ALA A 443 13.13 7.59 -3.90
C ALA A 443 11.78 8.19 -3.50
N VAL A 444 11.67 8.61 -2.23
CA VAL A 444 10.59 9.49 -1.79
C VAL A 444 10.98 10.92 -2.15
N ASP A 445 10.49 11.39 -3.29
CA ASP A 445 10.71 12.74 -3.79
C ASP A 445 9.54 13.19 -4.68
N THR A 446 9.70 14.26 -5.47
CA THR A 446 8.61 14.73 -6.36
C THR A 446 8.54 13.98 -7.68
N MET A 447 9.52 13.12 -8.00
CA MET A 447 9.66 12.44 -9.29
C MET A 447 8.84 11.15 -9.31
N VAL A 448 8.33 10.84 -10.49
CA VAL A 448 7.50 9.65 -10.71
C VAL A 448 7.82 9.05 -12.08
N VAL A 449 8.00 7.74 -12.12
CA VAL A 449 8.31 7.00 -13.35
C VAL A 449 7.23 7.19 -14.41
N ASP A 450 7.66 7.28 -15.67
CA ASP A 450 6.78 7.56 -16.79
C ASP A 450 5.67 6.50 -16.98
N ASP A 451 5.91 5.25 -16.56
CA ASP A 451 4.93 4.15 -16.62
C ASP A 451 3.59 4.50 -15.94
N VAL A 452 3.60 5.35 -14.91
CA VAL A 452 2.36 5.84 -14.24
C VAL A 452 2.10 7.34 -14.47
N ARG A 453 3.09 8.11 -14.93
CA ARG A 453 2.95 9.54 -15.20
C ARG A 453 2.48 9.87 -16.63
N ASN A 454 2.80 9.04 -17.62
CA ASN A 454 2.50 9.29 -19.04
C ASN A 454 1.70 8.17 -19.73
N PHE A 455 1.71 6.96 -19.17
CA PHE A 455 1.19 5.77 -19.85
C PHE A 455 0.16 5.00 -19.03
N LEU A 456 -0.32 5.54 -17.91
CA LEU A 456 -1.28 4.82 -17.08
C LEU A 456 -2.53 4.55 -17.91
N PHE A 457 -2.72 3.30 -18.34
CA PHE A 457 -3.79 2.81 -19.21
C PHE A 457 -3.79 3.24 -20.69
N GLY A 458 -2.65 3.62 -21.31
CA GLY A 458 -2.59 3.77 -22.77
C GLY A 458 -1.28 4.26 -23.39
N GLN A 459 -1.19 4.19 -24.72
CA GLN A 459 -0.05 4.68 -25.52
C GLN A 459 -0.15 6.20 -25.78
N PRO A 460 0.95 6.88 -26.18
CA PRO A 460 0.92 8.31 -26.46
C PRO A 460 -0.07 8.63 -27.58
N GLY A 461 -0.94 9.61 -27.36
CA GLY A 461 -2.01 9.98 -28.31
C GLY A 461 -3.24 9.08 -28.33
N ASP A 462 -3.21 7.89 -27.71
CA ASP A 462 -4.36 6.96 -27.66
C ASP A 462 -5.30 7.22 -26.46
N GLY A 463 -4.95 8.20 -25.63
CA GLY A 463 -5.56 8.42 -24.33
C GLY A 463 -4.89 7.55 -23.26
N GLY A 464 -4.67 8.14 -22.09
CA GLY A 464 -4.05 7.53 -20.92
C GLY A 464 -4.27 8.45 -19.72
N PHE A 465 -3.63 8.14 -18.61
CA PHE A 465 -3.70 8.95 -17.40
C PHE A 465 -2.28 9.31 -16.93
N ASP A 466 -2.26 10.37 -16.13
CA ASP A 466 -1.09 10.83 -15.40
C ASP A 466 -1.45 10.75 -13.91
N LEU A 467 -0.86 9.79 -13.19
CA LEU A 467 -1.15 9.57 -11.77
C LEU A 467 -0.84 10.79 -10.90
N VAL A 468 0.19 11.57 -11.27
CA VAL A 468 0.53 12.82 -10.57
C VAL A 468 -0.56 13.87 -10.79
N ALA A 469 -0.97 14.05 -12.05
CA ALA A 469 -2.05 14.98 -12.36
C ALA A 469 -3.37 14.56 -11.68
N LEU A 470 -3.65 13.26 -11.59
CA LEU A 470 -4.81 12.72 -10.87
C LEU A 470 -4.73 12.97 -9.36
N ASN A 471 -3.55 12.82 -8.74
CA ASN A 471 -3.36 13.12 -7.32
C ASN A 471 -3.61 14.59 -6.99
N ILE A 472 -3.02 15.50 -7.79
CA ILE A 472 -3.21 16.94 -7.62
C ILE A 472 -4.69 17.31 -7.80
N GLN A 473 -5.32 16.83 -8.88
CA GLN A 473 -6.73 17.09 -9.13
C GLN A 473 -7.64 16.48 -8.06
N ARG A 474 -7.28 15.33 -7.47
CA ARG A 474 -8.00 14.70 -6.36
C ARG A 474 -7.92 15.53 -5.09
N GLY A 475 -6.74 16.08 -4.75
CA GLY A 475 -6.60 17.00 -3.63
C GLY A 475 -7.47 18.24 -3.79
N ARG A 476 -7.48 18.83 -5.00
CA ARG A 476 -8.38 19.95 -5.32
C ARG A 476 -9.85 19.55 -5.26
N ASP A 477 -10.23 18.41 -5.83
CA ASP A 477 -11.60 17.85 -5.78
C ASP A 477 -12.12 17.69 -4.34
N HIS A 478 -11.22 17.32 -3.43
CA HIS A 478 -11.51 17.14 -2.01
C HIS A 478 -11.49 18.44 -1.19
N GLY A 479 -11.22 19.59 -1.84
CA GLY A 479 -11.09 20.87 -1.16
C GLY A 479 -9.92 20.91 -0.17
N LEU A 480 -8.83 20.17 -0.44
CA LEU A 480 -7.61 20.30 0.35
C LEU A 480 -7.02 21.71 0.19
N PRO A 481 -6.45 22.28 1.27
CA PRO A 481 -5.89 23.61 1.22
C PRO A 481 -4.58 23.65 0.41
N GLY A 482 -4.08 24.87 0.19
CA GLY A 482 -2.71 25.06 -0.27
C GLY A 482 -1.67 24.59 0.75
N TYR A 483 -0.46 24.33 0.26
CA TYR A 483 0.66 23.87 1.06
C TYR A 483 0.92 24.70 2.32
N ASN A 484 1.01 26.03 2.20
CA ASN A 484 1.30 26.89 3.35
C ASN A 484 0.15 26.96 4.37
N ASP A 485 -1.09 26.85 3.92
CA ASP A 485 -2.25 26.81 4.81
C ASP A 485 -2.28 25.49 5.60
N ALA A 486 -1.89 24.38 4.97
CA ALA A 486 -1.69 23.12 5.67
C ALA A 486 -0.53 23.20 6.67
N ARG A 487 0.60 23.83 6.31
CA ARG A 487 1.71 24.07 7.25
C ARG A 487 1.23 24.84 8.48
N GLU A 488 0.56 25.97 8.27
CA GLU A 488 0.05 26.80 9.37
C GLU A 488 -0.96 26.05 10.25
N ALA A 489 -1.88 25.30 9.65
CA ALA A 489 -2.85 24.48 10.39
C ALA A 489 -2.18 23.38 11.24
N MET A 490 -1.05 22.84 10.77
CA MET A 490 -0.23 21.87 11.52
C MET A 490 0.76 22.54 12.49
N GLY A 491 0.71 23.86 12.65
CA GLY A 491 1.59 24.62 13.56
C GLY A 491 3.00 24.85 13.03
N LEU A 492 3.22 24.65 11.74
CA LEU A 492 4.50 24.85 11.05
C LEU A 492 4.57 26.26 10.43
N PRO A 493 5.77 26.85 10.30
CA PRO A 493 5.92 28.17 9.68
C PRO A 493 5.61 28.11 8.18
N ARG A 494 4.94 29.15 7.66
CA ARG A 494 4.72 29.34 6.22
C ARG A 494 6.05 29.59 5.51
N ILE A 495 6.14 29.17 4.25
CA ILE A 495 7.29 29.39 3.38
C ILE A 495 7.04 30.60 2.48
N GLU A 496 7.96 31.57 2.48
CA GLU A 496 7.80 32.84 1.76
C GLU A 496 8.39 32.81 0.34
N SER A 497 9.32 31.89 0.06
CA SER A 497 10.05 31.85 -1.21
C SER A 497 10.33 30.43 -1.71
N PHE A 498 10.40 30.28 -3.03
CA PHE A 498 10.90 29.05 -3.66
C PHE A 498 12.42 28.87 -3.52
N ASP A 499 13.13 29.89 -3.04
CA ASP A 499 14.56 29.80 -2.71
C ASP A 499 14.81 29.30 -1.26
N ASP A 500 13.76 28.97 -0.52
CA ASP A 500 13.87 28.48 0.86
C ASP A 500 14.63 27.13 0.93
N PRO A 501 15.58 26.95 1.86
CA PRO A 501 16.34 25.71 1.98
C PRO A 501 15.52 24.48 2.43
N ILE A 502 14.23 24.65 2.78
CA ILE A 502 13.33 23.53 3.06
C ILE A 502 13.09 22.66 1.82
N TRP A 503 13.19 23.23 0.62
CA TRP A 503 12.95 22.48 -0.61
C TRP A 503 14.09 21.52 -0.92
N ARG A 504 13.75 20.33 -1.42
CA ARG A 504 14.75 19.41 -2.01
C ARG A 504 15.54 20.10 -3.11
N ASP A 505 16.79 19.68 -3.28
CA ASP A 505 17.73 20.29 -4.22
C ASP A 505 17.13 20.41 -5.64
N GLY A 506 16.99 21.65 -6.12
CA GLY A 506 16.43 21.95 -7.44
C GLY A 506 14.90 21.94 -7.54
N THR A 507 14.18 21.43 -6.54
CA THR A 507 12.70 21.38 -6.56
C THR A 507 12.07 22.76 -6.45
N GLY A 508 12.62 23.65 -5.61
CA GLY A 508 12.15 25.05 -5.51
C GLY A 508 12.15 25.78 -6.86
N VAL A 509 13.22 25.59 -7.66
CA VAL A 509 13.33 26.16 -9.01
C VAL A 509 12.24 25.60 -9.94
N LYS A 510 11.95 24.30 -9.87
CA LYS A 510 10.88 23.67 -10.67
C LYS A 510 9.49 24.17 -10.24
N LEU A 511 9.26 24.35 -8.94
CA LEU A 511 8.01 24.91 -8.42
C LEU A 511 7.80 26.35 -8.91
N ALA A 512 8.83 27.18 -8.87
CA ALA A 512 8.80 28.57 -9.34
C ALA A 512 8.51 28.70 -10.86
N GLN A 513 8.70 27.64 -11.64
CA GLN A 513 8.36 27.63 -13.07
C GLN A 513 6.85 27.48 -13.33
N VAL A 514 6.08 26.98 -12.35
CA VAL A 514 4.68 26.60 -12.55
C VAL A 514 3.71 27.22 -11.54
N TYR A 515 4.14 27.51 -10.33
CA TYR A 515 3.34 28.22 -9.31
C TYR A 515 3.78 29.67 -9.16
N ALA A 516 2.82 30.56 -8.88
CA ALA A 516 3.09 31.98 -8.68
C ALA A 516 3.60 32.27 -7.25
N SER A 517 3.06 31.57 -6.25
CA SER A 517 3.46 31.65 -4.84
C SER A 517 3.62 30.25 -4.23
N PRO A 518 4.48 30.06 -3.20
CA PRO A 518 4.44 28.87 -2.35
C PRO A 518 3.05 28.56 -1.75
N ASP A 519 2.20 29.58 -1.59
CA ASP A 519 0.80 29.41 -1.14
C ASP A 519 -0.06 28.62 -2.14
N ASP A 520 0.27 28.70 -3.43
CA ASP A 520 -0.50 28.06 -4.50
C ASP A 520 -0.15 26.58 -4.66
N VAL A 521 0.96 26.12 -4.07
CA VAL A 521 1.43 24.74 -4.20
C VAL A 521 0.38 23.78 -3.65
N ASP A 522 0.03 22.75 -4.42
CA ASP A 522 -0.93 21.73 -4.01
C ASP A 522 -0.32 20.84 -2.91
N LEU A 523 -1.11 20.45 -1.91
CA LEU A 523 -0.62 19.77 -0.70
C LEU A 523 0.24 18.53 -0.99
N TRP A 524 -0.17 17.68 -1.94
CA TRP A 524 0.61 16.50 -2.33
C TRP A 524 2.00 16.86 -2.89
N VAL A 525 2.08 17.91 -3.72
CA VAL A 525 3.34 18.37 -4.30
C VAL A 525 4.23 18.97 -3.23
N GLY A 526 3.68 19.84 -2.38
CA GLY A 526 4.41 20.47 -1.28
C GLY A 526 4.95 19.46 -0.27
N GLY A 527 4.13 18.49 0.14
CA GLY A 527 4.52 17.44 1.07
C GLY A 527 5.66 16.54 0.58
N LEU A 528 5.80 16.36 -0.74
CA LEU A 528 6.93 15.64 -1.36
C LEU A 528 8.15 16.54 -1.62
N ALA A 529 7.90 17.83 -1.86
CA ALA A 529 8.94 18.80 -2.20
C ALA A 529 9.80 19.22 -1.01
N GLU A 530 9.28 19.11 0.21
CA GLU A 530 10.07 19.31 1.42
C GLU A 530 11.19 18.26 1.52
N LYS A 531 12.38 18.74 1.91
CA LYS A 531 13.53 17.92 2.24
C LYS A 531 13.25 17.10 3.49
N GLU A 532 13.77 15.89 3.51
CA GLU A 532 13.67 14.99 4.64
C GLU A 532 14.26 15.57 5.93
N THR A 533 13.69 15.18 7.08
CA THR A 533 14.17 15.62 8.40
C THR A 533 14.70 14.45 9.22
N GLY A 534 15.90 14.59 9.76
CA GLY A 534 16.53 13.56 10.59
C GLY A 534 16.68 12.23 9.85
N ASP A 535 16.08 11.18 10.39
CA ASP A 535 16.00 9.85 9.76
C ASP A 535 14.65 9.61 9.05
N SER A 536 13.75 10.60 8.96
CA SER A 536 12.53 10.45 8.13
C SER A 536 12.89 10.42 6.64
N LEU A 537 12.06 9.80 5.80
CA LEU A 537 12.13 9.93 4.34
C LEU A 537 11.33 11.12 3.80
N VAL A 538 10.54 11.76 4.65
CA VAL A 538 9.66 12.87 4.29
C VAL A 538 9.97 14.14 5.09
N GLY A 539 9.47 15.27 4.60
CA GLY A 539 9.60 16.57 5.27
C GLY A 539 8.77 16.71 6.54
N GLU A 540 8.84 17.89 7.15
CA GLU A 540 8.17 18.23 8.41
C GLU A 540 6.65 18.10 8.30
N LEU A 541 6.04 18.64 7.24
CA LEU A 541 4.58 18.63 7.08
C LEU A 541 4.04 17.22 6.91
N SER A 542 4.66 16.46 6.01
CA SER A 542 4.30 15.06 5.77
C SER A 542 4.51 14.21 7.03
N SER A 543 5.62 14.42 7.76
CA SER A 543 5.87 13.74 9.04
C SER A 543 4.78 14.06 10.05
N ALA A 544 4.37 15.33 10.20
CA ALA A 544 3.35 15.74 11.15
C ALA A 544 1.99 15.07 10.86
N ILE A 545 1.57 15.01 9.59
CA ILE A 545 0.30 14.39 9.18
C ILE A 545 0.34 12.86 9.36
N LEU A 546 1.46 12.22 9.02
CA LEU A 546 1.63 10.77 9.17
C LEU A 546 1.66 10.37 10.65
N VAL A 547 2.43 11.08 11.48
CA VAL A 547 2.51 10.82 12.92
C VAL A 547 1.16 11.05 13.59
N ASP A 548 0.42 12.12 13.24
CA ASP A 548 -0.94 12.33 13.73
C ASP A 548 -1.85 11.14 13.38
N GLN A 549 -1.92 10.76 12.10
CA GLN A 549 -2.84 9.71 11.67
C GLN A 549 -2.51 8.36 12.32
N PHE A 550 -1.26 7.91 12.27
CA PHE A 550 -0.89 6.60 12.83
C PHE A 550 -0.98 6.59 14.36
N THR A 551 -0.70 7.70 15.04
CA THR A 551 -0.94 7.77 16.50
C THR A 551 -2.43 7.62 16.82
N ARG A 552 -3.32 8.29 16.07
CA ARG A 552 -4.77 8.17 16.26
C ARG A 552 -5.32 6.78 15.94
N LEU A 553 -4.77 6.12 14.91
CA LEU A 553 -5.13 4.74 14.56
C LEU A 553 -4.79 3.76 15.67
N ARG A 554 -3.63 3.93 16.31
CA ARG A 554 -3.20 3.10 17.43
C ARG A 554 -3.99 3.39 18.71
N ASP A 555 -3.99 4.65 19.12
CA ASP A 555 -4.50 5.06 20.44
C ASP A 555 -6.04 5.07 20.49
N GLY A 556 -6.69 5.22 19.33
CA GLY A 556 -8.15 5.18 19.17
C GLY A 556 -8.72 3.80 18.85
N ASP A 557 -7.90 2.75 18.77
CA ASP A 557 -8.34 1.38 18.53
C ASP A 557 -8.41 0.56 19.83
N ARG A 558 -9.63 0.29 20.31
CA ARG A 558 -9.83 -0.50 21.54
C ARG A 558 -9.24 -1.91 21.45
N PHE A 559 -9.20 -2.47 20.25
CA PHE A 559 -8.74 -3.83 19.98
C PHE A 559 -7.27 -3.88 19.54
N TRP A 560 -6.53 -2.76 19.60
CA TRP A 560 -5.09 -2.69 19.32
C TRP A 560 -4.36 -3.88 19.93
N TYR A 561 -3.42 -4.49 19.20
CA TYR A 561 -2.89 -5.80 19.58
C TYR A 561 -2.23 -5.83 20.96
N GLU A 562 -1.62 -4.75 21.43
CA GLU A 562 -1.04 -4.67 22.78
C GLU A 562 -2.10 -4.67 23.90
N ASN A 563 -3.37 -4.38 23.59
CA ASN A 563 -4.48 -4.56 24.52
C ASN A 563 -5.04 -6.00 24.48
N ALA A 564 -4.83 -6.71 23.38
CA ALA A 564 -5.42 -8.02 23.12
C ALA A 564 -4.49 -9.19 23.47
N PHE A 565 -3.17 -8.96 23.49
CA PHE A 565 -2.14 -9.97 23.72
C PHE A 565 -1.17 -9.52 24.82
N SER A 566 -0.58 -10.48 25.54
CA SER A 566 0.34 -10.17 26.64
C SER A 566 1.44 -11.23 26.80
N GLY A 567 2.45 -10.93 27.62
CA GLY A 567 3.54 -11.86 27.91
C GLY A 567 4.27 -12.31 26.65
N LYS A 568 4.43 -13.63 26.47
CA LYS A 568 5.15 -14.20 25.32
C LYS A 568 4.46 -13.89 23.99
N GLN A 569 3.13 -13.93 23.97
CA GLN A 569 2.29 -13.62 22.81
C GLN A 569 2.65 -12.26 22.22
N LEU A 570 2.65 -11.24 23.09
CA LEU A 570 3.00 -9.88 22.75
C LEU A 570 4.48 -9.75 22.35
N GLN A 571 5.38 -10.39 23.09
CA GLN A 571 6.82 -10.35 22.77
C GLN A 571 7.11 -10.82 21.35
N ALA A 572 6.46 -11.88 20.89
CA ALA A 572 6.73 -12.40 19.57
C ALA A 572 5.97 -11.66 18.46
N LEU A 573 4.82 -11.05 18.75
CA LEU A 573 4.23 -10.05 17.83
C LEU A 573 5.20 -8.87 17.66
N ASN A 574 5.80 -8.37 18.75
CA ASN A 574 6.77 -7.28 18.69
C ASN A 574 8.05 -7.62 17.90
N ASN A 575 8.41 -8.90 17.86
CA ASN A 575 9.58 -9.38 17.11
C ASN A 575 9.25 -9.90 15.71
N LEU A 576 7.97 -9.94 15.33
CA LEU A 576 7.52 -10.47 14.04
C LEU A 576 8.02 -9.59 12.90
N LYS A 577 8.56 -10.22 11.86
CA LYS A 577 8.90 -9.56 10.60
C LYS A 577 8.00 -10.04 9.48
N LEU A 578 7.81 -9.22 8.43
CA LEU A 578 7.06 -9.66 7.26
C LEU A 578 7.68 -10.89 6.59
N SER A 579 9.01 -11.03 6.66
CA SER A 579 9.72 -12.22 6.17
C SER A 579 9.27 -13.52 6.85
N ASP A 580 8.88 -13.48 8.13
CA ASP A 580 8.37 -14.65 8.83
C ASP A 580 7.03 -15.13 8.25
N VAL A 581 6.14 -14.18 7.92
CA VAL A 581 4.84 -14.49 7.29
C VAL A 581 5.07 -15.03 5.88
N ILE A 582 6.00 -14.47 5.11
CA ILE A 582 6.39 -14.98 3.79
C ILE A 582 6.88 -16.42 3.90
N LYS A 583 7.86 -16.70 4.77
CA LYS A 583 8.46 -18.04 4.96
C LYS A 583 7.44 -19.09 5.42
N ARG A 584 6.39 -18.70 6.15
CA ARG A 584 5.32 -19.62 6.61
C ARG A 584 4.31 -20.01 5.53
N ASN A 585 4.16 -19.19 4.49
CA ASN A 585 3.06 -19.29 3.52
C ASN A 585 3.52 -19.43 2.07
N THR A 586 4.81 -19.66 1.87
CA THR A 586 5.44 -19.85 0.57
C THR A 586 6.51 -20.93 0.67
N ASP A 587 7.00 -21.43 -0.47
CA ASP A 587 8.14 -22.33 -0.52
C ASP A 587 9.49 -21.59 -0.63
N ILE A 588 9.50 -20.26 -0.47
CA ILE A 588 10.71 -19.43 -0.51
C ILE A 588 11.69 -19.86 0.59
N GLN A 589 12.88 -20.30 0.19
CA GLN A 589 13.93 -20.80 1.06
C GLN A 589 14.90 -19.69 1.50
N ASN A 590 15.21 -18.77 0.59
CA ASN A 590 16.15 -17.70 0.83
C ASN A 590 15.43 -16.36 0.70
N ILE A 591 15.27 -15.63 1.78
CA ILE A 591 14.80 -14.24 1.77
C ILE A 591 15.40 -13.52 2.98
N GLN A 592 15.75 -12.24 2.83
CA GLN A 592 16.27 -11.45 3.94
C GLN A 592 15.24 -11.31 5.07
N ASP A 593 15.71 -11.11 6.29
CA ASP A 593 14.82 -10.93 7.44
C ASP A 593 14.07 -9.58 7.38
N GLU A 594 14.75 -8.50 6.96
CA GLU A 594 14.15 -7.18 6.75
C GLU A 594 13.79 -6.97 5.27
N VAL A 595 12.63 -7.49 4.86
CA VAL A 595 12.22 -7.49 3.44
C VAL A 595 11.93 -6.10 2.90
N MET A 596 11.67 -5.12 3.76
CA MET A 596 11.49 -3.71 3.36
C MET A 596 12.80 -3.02 2.94
N VAL A 597 13.96 -3.66 3.17
CA VAL A 597 15.27 -3.20 2.71
C VAL A 597 15.75 -4.14 1.60
N ALA A 598 16.19 -3.56 0.48
CA ALA A 598 16.59 -4.34 -0.68
C ALA A 598 17.85 -5.15 -0.40
N SER A 599 17.82 -6.44 -0.70
CA SER A 599 18.98 -7.30 -0.56
C SER A 599 18.96 -8.45 -1.55
N ASN A 600 20.14 -8.84 -2.04
CA ASN A 600 20.31 -9.93 -2.98
C ASN A 600 20.66 -11.25 -2.25
N VAL A 601 20.01 -11.56 -1.13
CA VAL A 601 20.33 -12.74 -0.28
C VAL A 601 20.27 -14.06 -1.06
N HIS A 602 19.41 -14.14 -2.07
CA HIS A 602 19.27 -15.27 -3.01
C HIS A 602 20.54 -15.58 -3.83
N LEU A 603 21.51 -14.65 -3.91
CA LEU A 603 22.75 -14.83 -4.68
C LEU A 603 23.86 -15.57 -3.92
N GLY A 604 23.57 -16.16 -2.75
CA GLY A 604 24.42 -17.08 -1.96
C GLY A 604 25.91 -17.11 -2.33
N GLY A 605 26.74 -16.27 -1.69
CA GLY A 605 28.20 -16.45 -1.69
C GLY A 605 28.96 -16.25 -3.01
N GLN A 606 28.33 -15.82 -4.10
CA GLN A 606 29.07 -15.22 -5.22
C GLN A 606 29.42 -13.79 -4.82
N ALA A 607 30.57 -13.64 -4.15
CA ALA A 607 31.19 -12.33 -3.98
C ALA A 607 31.14 -11.61 -5.33
N GLN A 608 30.37 -10.53 -5.44
CA GLN A 608 30.61 -9.55 -6.47
C GLN A 608 32.03 -9.07 -6.24
N THR A 609 32.97 -9.59 -7.00
CA THR A 609 34.22 -8.89 -7.27
C THR A 609 33.78 -7.59 -7.91
N THR A 610 33.73 -6.53 -7.12
CA THR A 610 33.63 -5.18 -7.61
C THR A 610 34.79 -5.00 -8.58
N ALA A 611 34.48 -4.99 -9.88
CA ALA A 611 35.43 -4.54 -10.86
C ALA A 611 35.80 -3.09 -10.44
N PRO A 612 37.09 -2.78 -10.20
CA PRO A 612 37.45 -1.42 -9.84
C PRO A 612 37.00 -0.50 -10.97
N ALA A 613 36.43 0.65 -10.60
CA ALA A 613 36.16 1.75 -11.51
C ALA A 613 37.40 1.98 -12.42
N PRO A 614 37.22 2.24 -13.73
CA PRO A 614 38.34 2.44 -14.62
C PRO A 614 39.16 3.63 -14.13
N GLN A 615 40.34 3.34 -13.58
CA GLN A 615 41.29 4.38 -13.22
C GLN A 615 41.77 5.03 -14.52
N THR A 616 41.47 6.31 -14.65
CA THR A 616 42.10 7.18 -15.63
C THR A 616 43.58 7.24 -15.31
N SER A 617 44.39 6.56 -16.11
CA SER A 617 45.85 6.60 -16.03
C SER A 617 46.34 7.98 -16.46
N ALA A 618 46.46 8.90 -15.51
CA ALA A 618 47.33 10.05 -15.66
C ALA A 618 48.78 9.57 -15.43
N THR A 619 49.52 9.42 -16.53
CA THR A 619 50.97 9.21 -16.51
C THR A 619 51.63 10.45 -15.89
N HIS A 620 52.19 10.30 -14.69
CA HIS A 620 53.17 11.23 -14.16
C HIS A 620 54.54 10.57 -14.13
N ASP A 621 55.42 11.08 -14.99
CA ASP A 621 56.85 10.88 -14.94
C ASP A 621 57.40 11.36 -13.60
N ASN A 622 58.13 10.49 -12.91
CA ASN A 622 58.95 10.84 -11.76
C ASN A 622 60.32 11.28 -12.24
N ASN A 623 60.75 12.48 -11.87
CA ASN A 623 62.17 12.68 -11.57
C ASN A 623 62.44 13.76 -10.50
N ALA A 624 62.94 13.25 -9.37
CA ALA A 624 64.02 13.76 -8.53
C ALA A 624 63.95 15.12 -7.80
N SER A 625 64.02 14.98 -6.47
CA SER A 625 64.96 15.64 -5.54
C SER A 625 64.62 17.03 -4.95
N GLY A 626 64.71 17.11 -3.60
CA GLY A 626 65.12 18.34 -2.90
C GLY A 626 64.25 18.81 -1.73
N SER A 627 64.67 18.44 -0.50
CA SER A 627 64.71 19.27 0.74
C SER A 627 63.53 20.16 1.18
N PHE A 628 63.09 19.94 2.44
CA PHE A 628 62.41 20.87 3.38
C PHE A 628 63.20 22.21 3.60
N PRO A 629 62.70 23.29 4.27
CA PRO A 629 61.50 23.42 5.15
C PRO A 629 60.66 24.75 5.05
N GLU A 630 59.57 24.78 5.83
CA GLU A 630 58.91 25.92 6.54
C GLU A 630 58.68 27.30 5.87
N GLY A 631 57.45 27.84 5.99
CA GLY A 631 57.22 29.27 5.72
C GLY A 631 55.76 29.73 5.71
N ASN A 632 55.38 30.43 6.78
CA ASN A 632 54.10 31.02 7.11
C ASN A 632 53.68 32.20 6.16
N THR A 633 52.38 32.57 6.20
CA THR A 633 51.75 33.90 5.95
C THR A 633 50.89 34.18 4.68
N LYS A 634 49.58 34.44 4.97
CA LYS A 634 48.73 35.60 4.60
C LYS A 634 49.00 36.36 3.28
N ARG A 635 47.99 36.47 2.40
CA ARG A 635 47.05 37.63 2.22
C ARG A 635 46.44 37.68 0.79
N ARG A 636 45.13 37.96 0.77
CA ARG A 636 44.34 38.87 -0.12
C ARG A 636 44.82 39.12 -1.55
N GLY A 637 43.89 39.08 -2.50
CA GLY A 637 43.97 39.92 -3.69
C GLY A 637 43.03 39.54 -4.83
N SER A 638 41.93 40.28 -4.92
CA SER A 638 40.91 40.30 -5.98
C SER A 638 41.41 40.69 -7.38
N GLN A 639 40.77 40.18 -8.43
CA GLN A 639 39.96 40.91 -9.43
C GLN A 639 40.02 40.31 -10.85
N ASN A 640 38.82 40.20 -11.43
CA ASN A 640 38.42 40.47 -12.82
C ASN A 640 39.34 40.03 -13.98
N ASN A 641 38.79 39.22 -14.90
CA ASN A 641 38.43 39.78 -16.20
C ASN A 641 37.49 38.90 -17.04
N SER A 642 36.65 39.63 -17.75
CA SER A 642 35.69 39.33 -18.81
C SER A 642 36.17 38.45 -19.98
N LEU A 643 35.23 37.60 -20.44
CA LEU A 643 34.82 37.20 -21.82
C LEU A 643 35.69 37.66 -23.03
N PRO A 644 35.76 36.85 -24.11
CA PRO A 644 34.79 37.03 -25.20
C PRO A 644 34.31 35.76 -25.93
N THR A 645 33.12 35.96 -26.50
CA THR A 645 32.32 35.19 -27.47
C THR A 645 33.06 34.79 -28.76
N PHE A 646 32.71 33.64 -29.36
CA PHE A 646 32.88 33.37 -30.79
C PHE A 646 31.70 32.60 -31.39
N LEU A 647 31.37 32.95 -32.64
CA LEU A 647 30.19 32.65 -33.44
C LEU A 647 30.32 31.36 -34.30
N GLN A 648 29.14 30.76 -34.56
CA GLN A 648 28.66 30.10 -35.80
C GLN A 648 29.52 29.07 -36.54
N GLN A 649 28.90 27.90 -36.83
CA GLN A 649 28.57 27.53 -38.22
C GLN A 649 27.50 26.42 -38.31
N ASN A 650 26.52 26.69 -39.18
CA ASN A 650 25.43 25.81 -39.61
C ASN A 650 25.92 24.73 -40.56
N HIS A 651 25.32 23.53 -40.49
CA HIS A 651 25.13 22.69 -41.67
C HIS A 651 23.72 22.09 -41.70
N HIS A 652 22.96 22.53 -42.71
CA HIS A 652 21.70 21.95 -43.16
C HIS A 652 21.91 20.57 -43.79
N VAL A 653 21.04 19.61 -43.48
CA VAL A 653 20.77 18.46 -44.35
C VAL A 653 19.26 18.36 -44.56
N ASN A 654 18.86 18.57 -45.82
CA ASN A 654 17.52 18.41 -46.35
C ASN A 654 17.19 16.92 -46.52
N PHE A 655 16.04 16.47 -46.03
CA PHE A 655 15.34 15.30 -46.58
C PHE A 655 13.92 15.70 -46.99
N LYS A 656 13.65 15.68 -48.30
CA LYS A 656 12.30 15.75 -48.88
C LYS A 656 11.68 14.35 -48.88
N PRO A 657 10.44 14.15 -48.42
CA PRO A 657 9.67 12.95 -48.72
C PRO A 657 8.86 13.14 -50.03
N ALA A 658 8.89 12.12 -50.88
CA ALA A 658 8.08 12.03 -52.09
C ALA A 658 6.66 11.59 -51.75
N PHE A 659 5.66 12.36 -52.19
CA PHE A 659 4.24 12.07 -52.11
C PHE A 659 3.85 10.94 -53.07
N HIS A 660 3.01 10.01 -52.62
CA HIS A 660 2.08 9.28 -53.49
C HIS A 660 0.65 9.45 -52.98
N LYS A 661 -0.20 9.97 -53.87
CA LYS A 661 -1.64 10.17 -53.68
C LYS A 661 -2.37 8.83 -53.85
N GLY A 662 -3.21 8.47 -52.90
CA GLY A 662 -4.28 7.48 -53.05
C GLY A 662 -5.56 8.05 -52.47
N ARG A 663 -6.58 8.24 -53.30
CA ARG A 663 -7.86 8.88 -52.98
C ARG A 663 -8.86 7.84 -52.45
N LEU A 664 -9.70 8.33 -51.55
CA LEU A 664 -10.89 7.75 -50.90
C LEU A 664 -11.90 7.11 -51.86
N GLY A 665 -12.60 6.12 -51.32
CA GLY A 665 -14.02 5.82 -51.53
C GLY A 665 -14.68 5.69 -50.17
#